data_AF-A0A935RCB2-F1
#
_entry.id   AF-A0A935RCB2-F1
#
_cell.length_a   1.000
_cell.length_b   1.000
_cell.length_c   1.000
_cell.angle_alpha   90.00
_cell.angle_beta   90.00
_cell.angle_gamma   90.00
#
_symmetry.space_group_name_H-M   'P 1'
#
loop_
_entity.id
_entity.type
_entity.pdbx_description
1 polymer ?
#
loop_
_entity_poly.entity_id
_entity_poly.type
_entity_poly.pdbx_seq_one_letter_code
_entity_poly.pdbx_strand_id
1 'polypeptide(L)'
;MSDAILVLNAGSSSIKFSLFLERGESLELLLGGQLEGLYTAPRFKAKNAAGAVLGDKQWGDQALGHDGSLAFLADFLREQLGEHRLAAVGHRVVHGGLNYAAPVRLTAEIVKDLEQFIPLAPLHQPHNLTPIRLLLANRPELPQVACFDTAFHRAQPAVAQAFALPSAITERGVRRYGFHGLSYEYIASVLAEYDPRAAQGRTVVLHLGNGASMCAVHAGKSVSSTMGFTAVDGLPMGTRCGSLDPGVVLYLMDELKMDTRAIEKLLYQQSGLLGVSGVSSDMRTLLESTEPKAKFAVELFVYRIGRELGSLAAALGGLDALVFTGGIGEHAVPIRERICQSAAWLGVELDPLANAAGGPRISTAASRIPVWVIPTNEELMIARHTRHILDNANQEHRIMNIEPPRPLFKGKKVLVVGIANQHSIAYGCAKAFRELDADLIITYLNEKSKQYVEPLAKELGAPLFLPLDVSQPGELEAVFEEIRTKFGRLDVLVHSIAFAPKADLQGGLLNCSAAGFAQAMDISCHSFIRMAKLAAPLMIEGGSMFAMSYLGANEVAPNYNVMGPVKAALEASCRYLAYELGPQGIRVHPISPGPLKTRAASGLKDFDLLLNEAAQRAPLGELVDIMDVGFTCAFLATPYARRLTGGTIYVDGGVHIMA
;
A
#
# COMPACT_ATOMS: atom_id res chain seq x y z
N MET A 1 16.13 -27.13 -2.45
CA MET A 1 16.29 -25.92 -1.64
C MET A 1 15.08 -25.03 -1.89
N SER A 2 14.28 -24.78 -0.85
CA SER A 2 13.09 -23.90 -0.92
C SER A 2 13.30 -22.70 0.00
N ASP A 3 12.64 -21.60 -0.34
CA ASP A 3 12.57 -20.43 0.52
C ASP A 3 11.60 -20.66 1.68
N ALA A 4 11.92 -20.09 2.83
CA ALA A 4 11.16 -20.23 4.06
C ALA A 4 10.77 -18.86 4.62
N ILE A 5 9.54 -18.75 5.12
CA ILE A 5 9.04 -17.56 5.81
C ILE A 5 8.83 -17.91 7.28
N LEU A 6 9.51 -17.18 8.16
CA LEU A 6 9.30 -17.26 9.60
C LEU A 6 8.21 -16.29 10.00
N VAL A 7 7.24 -16.73 10.79
CA VAL A 7 6.20 -15.89 11.37
C VAL A 7 6.44 -15.80 12.87
N LEU A 8 6.42 -14.58 13.42
CA LEU A 8 6.60 -14.31 14.84
C LEU A 8 5.39 -13.55 15.42
N ASN A 9 4.92 -14.01 16.58
CA ASN A 9 3.91 -13.36 17.39
C ASN A 9 4.42 -13.27 18.84
N ALA A 10 4.95 -12.12 19.20
CA ALA A 10 5.51 -11.86 20.53
C ALA A 10 4.50 -11.12 21.42
N GLY A 11 4.19 -11.72 22.57
CA GLY A 11 3.39 -11.14 23.64
C GLY A 11 4.23 -10.93 24.91
N SER A 12 3.62 -10.40 25.97
CA SER A 12 4.35 -10.01 27.19
C SER A 12 5.12 -11.13 27.88
N SER A 13 4.64 -12.37 27.79
CA SER A 13 5.24 -13.53 28.44
C SER A 13 5.39 -14.75 27.52
N SER A 14 5.26 -14.56 26.21
CA SER A 14 5.36 -15.66 25.24
C SER A 14 5.76 -15.19 23.85
N ILE A 15 6.45 -16.05 23.10
CA ILE A 15 6.72 -15.87 21.67
C ILE A 15 6.20 -17.11 20.95
N LYS A 16 5.21 -16.95 20.10
CA LYS A 16 4.77 -18.00 19.16
C LYS A 16 5.48 -17.82 17.83
N PHE A 17 5.80 -18.94 17.19
CA PHE A 17 6.43 -18.92 15.87
C PHE A 17 5.94 -20.06 14.99
N SER A 18 5.94 -19.81 13.69
CA SER A 18 5.69 -20.82 12.66
C SER A 18 6.64 -20.60 11.50
N LEU A 19 7.18 -21.68 10.93
CA LEU A 19 8.06 -21.63 9.77
C LEU A 19 7.35 -22.31 8.60
N PHE A 20 7.15 -21.57 7.51
CA PHE A 20 6.51 -22.05 6.29
C PHE A 20 7.53 -22.21 5.18
N LEU A 21 7.39 -23.27 4.38
CA LEU A 21 8.16 -23.46 3.15
C LEU A 21 7.33 -23.05 1.95
N GLU A 22 7.96 -22.34 1.02
CA GLU A 22 7.38 -22.00 -0.26
C GLU A 22 7.50 -23.20 -1.22
N ARG A 23 6.36 -23.68 -1.70
CA ARG A 23 6.25 -24.74 -2.71
C ARG A 23 5.29 -24.30 -3.81
N GLY A 24 5.85 -23.69 -4.85
CA GLY A 24 5.07 -23.09 -5.93
C GLY A 24 4.16 -22.00 -5.36
N GLU A 25 2.85 -22.09 -5.59
CA GLU A 25 1.88 -21.12 -5.08
C GLU A 25 1.46 -21.38 -3.62
N SER A 26 1.88 -22.51 -3.02
CA SER A 26 1.48 -22.91 -1.68
C SER A 26 2.53 -22.57 -0.61
N LEU A 27 2.06 -22.38 0.63
CA LEU A 27 2.87 -22.22 1.83
C LEU A 27 2.57 -23.39 2.76
N GLU A 28 3.53 -24.28 2.92
CA GLU A 28 3.40 -25.48 3.76
C GLU A 28 4.05 -25.24 5.11
N LEU A 29 3.33 -25.53 6.20
CA LEU A 29 3.91 -25.46 7.55
C LEU A 29 5.01 -26.53 7.68
N LEU A 30 6.25 -26.11 7.93
CA LEU A 30 7.32 -27.03 8.26
C LEU A 30 7.25 -27.40 9.74
N LEU A 31 7.21 -26.38 10.60
CA LEU A 31 7.13 -26.52 12.04
C LEU A 31 6.54 -25.28 12.68
N GLY A 32 5.98 -25.44 13.87
CA GLY A 32 5.49 -24.35 14.71
C GLY A 32 5.71 -24.65 16.19
N GLY A 33 5.72 -23.60 16.99
CA GLY A 33 6.00 -23.73 18.40
C GLY A 33 5.78 -22.46 19.18
N GLN A 34 6.11 -22.53 20.47
CA GLN A 34 6.07 -21.38 21.34
C GLN A 34 7.14 -21.46 22.43
N LEU A 35 7.57 -20.28 22.86
CA LEU A 35 8.20 -20.06 24.16
C LEU A 35 7.16 -19.38 25.04
N GLU A 36 6.94 -19.90 26.25
CA GLU A 36 6.02 -19.34 27.24
C GLU A 36 6.74 -19.14 28.58
N GLY A 37 6.20 -18.29 29.45
CA GLY A 37 6.76 -18.06 30.77
C GLY A 37 8.12 -17.34 30.76
N LEU A 38 8.41 -16.49 29.76
CA LEU A 38 9.75 -15.93 29.48
C LEU A 38 10.46 -15.28 30.69
N TYR A 39 9.70 -14.77 31.66
CA TYR A 39 10.18 -14.07 32.84
C TYR A 39 9.93 -14.82 34.16
N THR A 40 9.34 -16.00 34.13
CA THR A 40 8.96 -16.78 35.33
C THR A 40 9.58 -18.17 35.25
N ALA A 41 8.94 -19.07 34.51
CA ALA A 41 9.45 -20.41 34.24
C ALA A 41 9.43 -20.68 32.74
N PRO A 42 10.47 -20.30 31.99
CA PRO A 42 10.47 -20.42 30.54
C PRO A 42 10.36 -21.88 30.09
N ARG A 43 9.44 -22.11 29.16
CA ARG A 43 9.28 -23.39 28.48
C ARG A 43 9.19 -23.19 26.98
N PHE A 44 9.95 -23.99 26.26
CA PHE A 44 9.94 -24.08 24.81
C PHE A 44 9.30 -25.39 24.37
N LYS A 45 8.43 -25.32 23.36
CA LYS A 45 7.89 -26.49 22.69
C LYS A 45 7.73 -26.23 21.20
N ALA A 46 8.19 -27.15 20.37
CA ALA A 46 8.06 -27.10 18.91
C ALA A 46 7.64 -28.46 18.34
N LYS A 47 6.83 -28.41 17.28
CA LYS A 47 6.32 -29.59 16.57
C LYS A 47 6.35 -29.37 15.06
N ASN A 48 6.50 -30.45 14.30
CA ASN A 48 6.29 -30.40 12.85
C ASN A 48 4.81 -30.44 12.49
N ALA A 49 4.48 -30.30 11.20
CA ALA A 49 3.09 -30.40 10.71
C ALA A 49 2.41 -31.74 10.99
N ALA A 50 3.17 -32.83 11.13
CA ALA A 50 2.64 -34.14 11.52
C ALA A 50 2.39 -34.28 13.04
N GLY A 51 2.67 -33.22 13.82
CA GLY A 51 2.50 -33.20 15.28
C GLY A 51 3.65 -33.84 16.07
N ALA A 52 4.69 -34.33 15.41
CA ALA A 52 5.88 -34.87 16.08
C ALA A 52 6.65 -33.75 16.79
N VAL A 53 7.02 -33.99 18.05
CA VAL A 53 7.77 -33.02 18.86
C VAL A 53 9.21 -32.95 18.36
N LEU A 54 9.61 -31.76 17.93
CA LEU A 54 10.98 -31.46 17.47
C LEU A 54 11.85 -30.86 18.58
N GLY A 55 11.22 -30.30 19.61
CA GLY A 55 11.91 -29.79 20.80
C GLY A 55 10.94 -29.56 21.96
N ASP A 56 11.38 -29.91 23.17
CA ASP A 56 10.74 -29.57 24.45
C ASP A 56 11.86 -29.26 25.44
N LYS A 57 11.90 -28.04 25.97
CA LYS A 57 12.95 -27.60 26.90
C LYS A 57 12.35 -26.71 27.98
N GLN A 58 12.83 -26.90 29.21
CA GLN A 58 12.47 -26.10 30.38
C GLN A 58 13.74 -25.57 31.03
N TRP A 59 13.71 -24.32 31.49
CA TRP A 59 14.85 -23.64 32.12
C TRP A 59 14.70 -23.46 33.64
N GLY A 60 13.68 -24.08 34.24
CA GLY A 60 13.34 -23.83 35.65
C GLY A 60 12.94 -22.37 35.87
N ASP A 61 13.21 -21.82 37.06
CA ASP A 61 12.82 -20.46 37.46
C ASP A 61 13.74 -19.34 36.90
N GLN A 62 14.63 -19.67 35.96
CA GLN A 62 15.54 -18.70 35.37
C GLN A 62 14.85 -17.90 34.26
N ALA A 63 14.74 -16.58 34.43
CA ALA A 63 14.22 -15.70 33.39
C ALA A 63 15.15 -15.65 32.17
N LEU A 64 14.60 -15.91 30.97
CA LEU A 64 15.29 -15.76 29.68
C LEU A 64 15.03 -14.39 29.05
N GLY A 65 13.88 -13.78 29.36
CA GLY A 65 13.40 -12.57 28.70
C GLY A 65 13.19 -12.76 27.19
N HIS A 66 12.85 -11.68 26.49
CA HIS A 66 12.67 -11.74 25.04
C HIS A 66 14.00 -11.99 24.31
N ASP A 67 15.08 -11.33 24.73
CA ASP A 67 16.39 -11.41 24.06
C ASP A 67 16.95 -12.84 24.09
N GLY A 68 17.00 -13.48 25.27
CA GLY A 68 17.48 -14.85 25.42
C GLY A 68 16.59 -15.87 24.72
N SER A 69 15.28 -15.63 24.73
CA SER A 69 14.30 -16.49 24.05
C SER A 69 14.43 -16.42 22.52
N LEU A 70 14.67 -15.24 21.96
CA LEU A 70 14.90 -15.04 20.53
C LEU A 70 16.25 -15.59 20.08
N ALA A 71 17.29 -15.45 20.91
CA ALA A 71 18.59 -16.06 20.65
C ALA A 71 18.47 -17.60 20.58
N PHE A 72 17.83 -18.21 21.57
CA PHE A 72 17.56 -19.65 21.56
C PHE A 72 16.72 -20.07 20.34
N LEU A 73 15.67 -19.32 20.03
CA LEU A 73 14.80 -19.61 18.88
C LEU A 73 15.58 -19.52 17.56
N ALA A 74 16.48 -18.55 17.41
CA ALA A 74 17.30 -18.40 16.22
C ALA A 74 18.24 -19.60 16.02
N ASP A 75 18.87 -20.09 17.09
CA ASP A 75 19.74 -21.27 17.03
C ASP A 75 18.95 -22.54 16.72
N PHE A 76 17.81 -22.75 17.39
CA PHE A 76 16.92 -23.87 17.10
C PHE A 76 16.43 -23.86 15.64
N LEU A 77 15.99 -22.70 15.14
CA LEU A 77 15.52 -22.58 13.75
C LEU A 77 16.64 -22.80 12.75
N ARG A 78 17.88 -22.39 13.05
CA ARG A 78 19.04 -22.64 12.17
C ARG A 78 19.30 -24.13 11.98
N GLU A 79 19.15 -24.92 13.04
CA GLU A 79 19.26 -26.39 12.97
C GLU A 79 18.12 -27.00 12.15
N GLN A 80 16.88 -26.52 12.33
CA GLN A 80 15.70 -27.08 11.66
C GLN A 80 15.52 -26.62 10.20
N LEU A 81 16.08 -25.47 9.82
CA LEU A 81 16.05 -24.97 8.44
C LEU A 81 16.79 -25.90 7.48
N GLY A 82 17.84 -26.59 7.95
CA GLY A 82 18.63 -27.52 7.13
C GLY A 82 19.15 -26.85 5.85
N GLU A 83 18.78 -27.40 4.69
CA GLU A 83 19.15 -26.85 3.38
C GLU A 83 18.24 -25.69 2.91
N HIS A 84 17.19 -25.35 3.63
CA HIS A 84 16.26 -24.28 3.25
C HIS A 84 16.81 -22.89 3.56
N ARG A 85 16.42 -21.90 2.76
CA ARG A 85 16.85 -20.51 2.94
C ARG A 85 15.75 -19.71 3.64
N LEU A 86 16.07 -19.05 4.75
CA LEU A 86 15.15 -18.09 5.35
C LEU A 86 15.07 -16.83 4.48
N ALA A 87 13.92 -16.63 3.83
CA ALA A 87 13.70 -15.55 2.88
C ALA A 87 13.21 -14.25 3.54
N ALA A 88 12.36 -14.36 4.57
CA ALA A 88 11.84 -13.21 5.32
C ALA A 88 11.24 -13.60 6.67
N VAL A 89 10.91 -12.58 7.47
CA VAL A 89 10.17 -12.71 8.72
C VAL A 89 8.90 -11.85 8.70
N GLY A 90 7.76 -12.49 8.91
CA GLY A 90 6.48 -11.83 9.15
C GLY A 90 6.21 -11.63 10.63
N HIS A 91 5.79 -10.44 11.03
CA HIS A 91 5.51 -10.07 12.41
C HIS A 91 4.04 -9.71 12.57
N ARG A 92 3.39 -10.34 13.56
CA ARG A 92 2.09 -9.87 14.05
C ARG A 92 2.29 -8.58 14.86
N VAL A 93 1.65 -7.50 14.43
CA VAL A 93 1.64 -6.22 15.14
C VAL A 93 0.20 -5.86 15.49
N VAL A 94 -0.08 -5.58 16.76
CA VAL A 94 -1.46 -5.34 17.20
C VAL A 94 -2.03 -4.05 16.60
N HIS A 95 -1.25 -2.96 16.55
CA HIS A 95 -1.78 -1.66 16.15
C HIS A 95 -0.99 -1.00 15.01
N GLY A 96 -1.64 -0.71 13.89
CA GLY A 96 -1.09 0.04 12.74
C GLY A 96 -1.46 1.53 12.73
N GLY A 97 -2.33 1.96 13.64
CA GLY A 97 -2.76 3.36 13.72
C GLY A 97 -3.56 3.78 12.49
N LEU A 98 -3.46 5.05 12.11
CA LEU A 98 -4.06 5.56 10.87
C LEU A 98 -3.17 5.35 9.65
N ASN A 99 -1.87 5.23 9.87
CA ASN A 99 -0.87 5.27 8.80
C ASN A 99 -0.68 3.90 8.13
N TYR A 100 -0.95 2.81 8.84
CA TYR A 100 -0.71 1.46 8.35
C TYR A 100 -2.01 0.66 8.25
N ALA A 101 -2.60 0.71 7.06
CA ALA A 101 -3.86 0.04 6.72
C ALA A 101 -3.69 -1.33 6.02
N ALA A 102 -2.45 -1.70 5.71
CA ALA A 102 -2.08 -2.94 5.03
C ALA A 102 -0.72 -3.42 5.57
N PRO A 103 -0.31 -4.68 5.32
CA PRO A 103 1.03 -5.15 5.66
C PRO A 103 2.12 -4.28 5.01
N VAL A 104 3.22 -4.06 5.74
CA VAL A 104 4.32 -3.22 5.25
C VAL A 104 5.67 -3.87 5.47
N ARG A 105 6.59 -3.69 4.52
CA ARG A 105 8.00 -4.01 4.73
C ARG A 105 8.58 -3.05 5.77
N LEU A 106 9.19 -3.60 6.82
CA LEU A 106 9.71 -2.84 7.94
C LEU A 106 11.04 -2.18 7.59
N THR A 107 11.15 -0.89 7.92
CA THR A 107 12.39 -0.11 7.98
C THR A 107 12.54 0.50 9.37
N ALA A 108 13.73 1.04 9.70
CA ALA A 108 13.97 1.70 10.99
C ALA A 108 12.99 2.87 11.24
N GLU A 109 12.65 3.61 10.18
CA GLU A 109 11.68 4.72 10.22
C GLU A 109 10.27 4.21 10.55
N ILE A 110 9.82 3.14 9.89
CA ILE A 110 8.50 2.55 10.17
C ILE A 110 8.45 2.03 11.61
N VAL A 111 9.52 1.42 12.13
CA VAL A 111 9.54 1.00 13.54
C VAL A 111 9.35 2.20 14.47
N LYS A 112 10.02 3.32 14.20
CA LYS A 112 9.89 4.55 14.98
C LYS A 112 8.47 5.13 14.93
N ASP A 113 7.79 5.00 13.80
CA ASP A 113 6.38 5.40 13.70
C ASP A 113 5.47 4.47 14.52
N LEU A 114 5.70 3.16 14.45
CA LEU A 114 4.93 2.17 15.21
C LEU A 114 5.09 2.31 16.73
N GLU A 115 6.21 2.87 17.21
CA GLU A 115 6.42 3.23 18.61
C GLU A 115 5.45 4.30 19.11
N GLN A 116 5.02 5.21 18.22
CA GLN A 116 4.06 6.26 18.58
C GLN A 116 2.69 5.67 18.92
N PHE A 117 2.40 4.43 18.53
CA PHE A 117 1.16 3.73 18.85
C PHE A 117 1.24 2.89 20.14
N ILE A 118 2.36 2.91 20.86
CA ILE A 118 2.48 2.26 22.18
C ILE A 118 1.37 2.71 23.15
N PRO A 119 1.00 4.02 23.25
CA PRO A 119 -0.10 4.45 24.10
C PRO A 119 -1.46 3.82 23.75
N LEU A 120 -1.66 3.37 22.50
CA LEU A 120 -2.91 2.74 22.04
C LEU A 120 -2.98 1.25 22.42
N ALA A 121 -1.83 0.59 22.53
CA ALA A 121 -1.73 -0.83 22.87
C ALA A 121 -0.53 -1.12 23.79
N PRO A 122 -0.49 -0.57 25.02
CA PRO A 122 0.70 -0.59 25.88
C PRO A 122 1.12 -1.99 26.31
N LEU A 123 0.19 -2.93 26.43
CA LEU A 123 0.44 -4.32 26.82
C LEU A 123 0.84 -5.23 25.65
N HIS A 124 0.85 -4.72 24.42
CA HIS A 124 1.08 -5.53 23.21
C HIS A 124 2.16 -4.94 22.31
N GLN A 125 2.00 -3.66 21.92
CA GLN A 125 2.85 -3.00 20.93
C GLN A 125 4.34 -3.07 21.29
N PRO A 126 4.78 -2.80 22.54
CA PRO A 126 6.20 -2.90 22.89
C PRO A 126 6.78 -4.29 22.63
N HIS A 127 6.03 -5.33 22.99
CA HIS A 127 6.46 -6.73 22.82
C HIS A 127 6.45 -7.16 21.36
N ASN A 128 5.54 -6.66 20.53
CA ASN A 128 5.56 -6.89 19.08
C ASN A 128 6.80 -6.27 18.42
N LEU A 129 7.23 -5.09 18.88
CA LEU A 129 8.37 -4.36 18.32
C LEU A 129 9.74 -4.89 18.78
N THR A 130 9.84 -5.53 19.94
CA THR A 130 11.09 -6.11 20.44
C THR A 130 11.79 -7.05 19.45
N PRO A 131 11.15 -8.12 18.92
CA PRO A 131 11.81 -9.00 17.94
C PRO A 131 12.19 -8.28 16.65
N ILE A 132 11.38 -7.29 16.22
CA ILE A 132 11.65 -6.50 15.01
C ILE A 132 12.96 -5.72 15.17
N ARG A 133 13.12 -5.00 16.28
CA ARG A 133 14.34 -4.22 16.56
C ARG A 133 15.57 -5.11 16.63
N LEU A 134 15.46 -6.26 17.28
CA LEU A 134 16.57 -7.21 17.41
C LEU A 134 16.99 -7.78 16.05
N LEU A 135 16.04 -8.15 15.20
CA LEU A 135 16.34 -8.64 13.86
C LEU A 135 16.89 -7.54 12.95
N LEU A 136 16.38 -6.31 13.03
CA LEU A 136 16.95 -5.17 12.27
C LEU A 136 18.39 -4.88 12.68
N ALA A 137 18.73 -5.02 13.97
CA ALA A 137 20.08 -4.81 14.46
C ALA A 137 21.05 -5.95 14.09
N ASN A 138 20.58 -7.21 14.17
CA ASN A 138 21.44 -8.38 14.02
C ASN A 138 21.50 -8.94 12.59
N ARG A 139 20.45 -8.74 11.80
CA ARG A 139 20.29 -9.23 10.41
C ARG A 139 19.58 -8.19 9.52
N PRO A 140 20.17 -7.00 9.30
CA PRO A 140 19.55 -5.92 8.53
C PRO A 140 19.24 -6.32 7.08
N GLU A 141 19.91 -7.34 6.54
CA GLU A 141 19.68 -7.86 5.19
C GLU A 141 18.40 -8.69 5.07
N LEU A 142 17.89 -9.23 6.19
CA LEU A 142 16.72 -10.10 6.21
C LEU A 142 15.43 -9.26 6.16
N PRO A 143 14.63 -9.35 5.08
CA PRO A 143 13.39 -8.61 4.98
C PRO A 143 12.43 -8.97 6.11
N GLN A 144 11.83 -7.96 6.71
CA GLN A 144 10.82 -8.09 7.75
C GLN A 144 9.53 -7.42 7.29
N VAL A 145 8.38 -8.01 7.60
CA VAL A 145 7.06 -7.48 7.25
C VAL A 145 6.20 -7.40 8.50
N ALA A 146 5.61 -6.24 8.77
CA ALA A 146 4.60 -6.08 9.81
C ALA A 146 3.20 -6.30 9.23
N CYS A 147 2.42 -7.17 9.87
CA CYS A 147 1.01 -7.43 9.54
C CYS A 147 0.14 -7.02 10.72
N PHE A 148 -0.86 -6.16 10.48
CA PHE A 148 -1.59 -5.47 11.54
C PHE A 148 -2.95 -6.08 11.83
N ASP A 149 -3.28 -6.34 13.10
CA ASP A 149 -4.62 -6.78 13.51
C ASP A 149 -5.72 -5.76 13.20
N THR A 150 -5.34 -4.50 13.00
CA THR A 150 -6.23 -3.37 12.72
C THR A 150 -6.48 -3.17 11.22
N ALA A 151 -5.67 -3.79 10.34
CA ALA A 151 -5.70 -3.53 8.90
C ALA A 151 -7.03 -3.93 8.24
N PHE A 152 -7.54 -5.14 8.52
CA PHE A 152 -8.78 -5.66 7.94
C PHE A 152 -10.01 -4.76 8.20
N HIS A 153 -9.98 -4.02 9.30
CA HIS A 153 -11.06 -3.14 9.73
C HIS A 153 -11.00 -1.74 9.10
N ARG A 154 -9.95 -1.41 8.34
CA ARG A 154 -9.85 -0.10 7.67
C ARG A 154 -10.90 0.10 6.57
N ALA A 155 -11.51 -0.98 6.09
CA ALA A 155 -12.63 -0.94 5.15
C ALA A 155 -13.96 -0.45 5.78
N GLN A 156 -14.06 -0.38 7.11
CA GLN A 156 -15.29 0.04 7.79
C GLN A 156 -15.64 1.50 7.44
N PRO A 157 -16.94 1.84 7.29
CA PRO A 157 -17.34 3.22 7.04
C PRO A 157 -17.01 4.13 8.24
N ALA A 158 -16.76 5.42 7.98
CA ALA A 158 -16.38 6.38 9.02
C ALA A 158 -17.38 6.45 10.19
N VAL A 159 -18.69 6.29 9.90
CA VAL A 159 -19.75 6.26 10.92
C VAL A 159 -19.61 5.07 11.89
N ALA A 160 -19.13 3.92 11.42
CA ALA A 160 -18.88 2.75 12.26
C ALA A 160 -17.60 2.91 13.10
N GLN A 161 -16.67 3.78 12.66
CA GLN A 161 -15.42 4.04 13.38
C GLN A 161 -15.55 5.17 14.41
N ALA A 162 -16.46 6.12 14.22
CA ALA A 162 -16.56 7.30 15.07
C ALA A 162 -17.10 6.98 16.48
N PHE A 163 -16.58 7.70 17.47
CA PHE A 163 -17.28 7.90 18.73
C PHE A 163 -18.07 9.20 18.65
N ALA A 164 -19.19 9.29 19.39
CA ALA A 164 -19.96 10.51 19.55
C ALA A 164 -19.24 11.51 20.49
N LEU A 165 -18.02 11.89 20.11
CA LEU A 165 -17.13 12.80 20.83
C LEU A 165 -16.84 14.04 19.95
N PRO A 166 -16.39 15.16 20.54
CA PRO A 166 -15.95 16.32 19.77
C PRO A 166 -14.89 15.97 18.71
N SER A 167 -14.94 16.62 17.55
CA SER A 167 -14.06 16.32 16.40
C SER A 167 -12.57 16.41 16.77
N ALA A 168 -12.20 17.37 17.62
CA ALA A 168 -10.83 17.56 18.10
C ALA A 168 -10.24 16.33 18.82
N ILE A 169 -11.08 15.44 19.36
CA ILE A 169 -10.67 14.17 19.97
C ILE A 169 -10.48 13.11 18.88
N THR A 170 -11.41 13.03 17.93
CA THR A 170 -11.31 12.11 16.78
C THR A 170 -10.11 12.42 15.88
N GLU A 171 -9.78 13.70 15.67
CA GLU A 171 -8.61 14.17 14.92
C GLU A 171 -7.28 13.75 15.55
N ARG A 172 -7.28 13.45 16.87
CA ARG A 172 -6.13 12.86 17.58
C ARG A 172 -6.06 11.34 17.46
N GLY A 173 -6.88 10.72 16.61
CA GLY A 173 -6.90 9.28 16.37
C GLY A 173 -7.78 8.49 17.35
N VAL A 174 -8.62 9.13 18.15
CA VAL A 174 -9.57 8.41 19.03
C VAL A 174 -10.79 7.98 18.22
N ARG A 175 -10.81 6.69 17.88
CA ARG A 175 -11.86 6.03 17.09
C ARG A 175 -11.80 4.52 17.27
N ARG A 176 -12.80 3.80 16.75
CA ARG A 176 -12.76 2.34 16.69
C ARG A 176 -11.77 1.90 15.61
N TYR A 177 -10.83 1.04 16.00
CA TYR A 177 -9.87 0.42 15.10
C TYR A 177 -10.24 -1.03 14.79
N GLY A 178 -10.74 -1.77 15.79
CA GLY A 178 -10.99 -3.21 15.68
C GLY A 178 -9.70 -4.04 15.71
N PHE A 179 -9.78 -5.29 16.15
CA PHE A 179 -8.64 -6.22 16.23
C PHE A 179 -9.08 -7.65 15.87
N HIS A 180 -8.13 -8.58 15.87
CA HIS A 180 -8.25 -9.90 15.25
C HIS A 180 -8.45 -9.84 13.73
N GLY A 181 -8.01 -8.74 13.09
CA GLY A 181 -8.15 -8.54 11.65
C GLY A 181 -7.51 -9.65 10.82
N LEU A 182 -6.34 -10.16 11.23
CA LEU A 182 -5.67 -11.29 10.57
C LEU A 182 -6.53 -12.57 10.59
N SER A 183 -7.25 -12.81 11.68
CA SER A 183 -8.17 -13.95 11.77
C SER A 183 -9.39 -13.75 10.88
N TYR A 184 -10.01 -12.57 10.92
CA TYR A 184 -11.17 -12.28 10.07
C TYR A 184 -10.82 -12.30 8.58
N GLU A 185 -9.66 -11.78 8.22
CA GLU A 185 -9.12 -11.82 6.86
C GLU A 185 -8.89 -13.26 6.40
N TYR A 186 -8.31 -14.10 7.25
CA TYR A 186 -8.16 -15.52 6.96
C TYR A 186 -9.52 -16.19 6.71
N ILE A 187 -10.48 -16.01 7.62
CA ILE A 187 -11.83 -16.57 7.47
C ILE A 187 -12.49 -16.07 6.18
N ALA A 188 -12.40 -14.77 5.88
CA ALA A 188 -12.93 -14.21 4.65
C ALA A 188 -12.27 -14.82 3.40
N SER A 189 -10.97 -15.16 3.46
CA SER A 189 -10.24 -15.77 2.33
C SER A 189 -10.65 -17.20 2.02
N VAL A 190 -11.11 -17.96 3.02
CA VAL A 190 -11.47 -19.39 2.85
C VAL A 190 -12.98 -19.64 2.85
N LEU A 191 -13.81 -18.68 3.28
CA LEU A 191 -15.26 -18.88 3.44
C LEU A 191 -15.94 -19.34 2.14
N ALA A 192 -15.45 -18.90 0.97
CA ALA A 192 -16.01 -19.31 -0.32
C ALA A 192 -15.85 -20.82 -0.59
N GLU A 193 -14.88 -21.50 0.02
CA GLU A 193 -14.70 -22.95 -0.07
C GLU A 193 -15.77 -23.72 0.69
N TYR A 194 -16.37 -23.09 1.72
CA TYR A 194 -17.44 -23.67 2.54
C TYR A 194 -18.83 -23.25 2.04
N ASP A 195 -18.99 -21.95 1.75
CA ASP A 195 -20.26 -21.35 1.34
C ASP A 195 -20.00 -20.08 0.50
N PRO A 196 -20.04 -20.18 -0.85
CA PRO A 196 -19.87 -19.04 -1.75
C PRO A 196 -20.89 -17.91 -1.53
N ARG A 197 -22.10 -18.25 -1.08
CA ARG A 197 -23.15 -17.26 -0.81
C ARG A 197 -22.82 -16.49 0.47
N ALA A 198 -22.38 -17.17 1.52
CA ALA A 198 -21.93 -16.51 2.75
C ALA A 198 -20.72 -15.60 2.51
N ALA A 199 -19.77 -16.03 1.66
CA ALA A 199 -18.59 -15.24 1.32
C ALA A 199 -18.92 -13.90 0.63
N GLN A 200 -19.93 -13.90 -0.25
CA GLN A 200 -20.42 -12.70 -0.93
C GLN A 200 -21.48 -11.93 -0.13
N GLY A 201 -22.08 -12.57 0.86
CA GLY A 201 -23.21 -12.05 1.65
C GLY A 201 -22.82 -11.35 2.95
N ARG A 202 -23.79 -11.22 3.84
CA ARG A 202 -23.70 -10.61 5.19
C ARG A 202 -23.38 -11.68 6.23
N THR A 203 -22.11 -11.78 6.62
CA THR A 203 -21.64 -12.82 7.54
C THR A 203 -21.17 -12.17 8.85
N VAL A 204 -21.57 -12.73 9.99
CA VAL A 204 -20.94 -12.39 11.27
C VAL A 204 -19.96 -13.50 11.65
N VAL A 205 -18.70 -13.12 11.86
CA VAL A 205 -17.64 -14.02 12.33
C VAL A 205 -17.41 -13.77 13.82
N LEU A 206 -17.42 -14.83 14.62
CA LEU A 206 -17.21 -14.84 16.06
C LEU A 206 -15.84 -15.46 16.34
N HIS A 207 -14.83 -14.61 16.56
CA HIS A 207 -13.52 -15.06 17.04
C HIS A 207 -13.57 -15.13 18.57
N LEU A 208 -13.76 -16.34 19.10
CA LEU A 208 -13.92 -16.57 20.52
C LEU A 208 -12.71 -17.32 21.07
N GLY A 209 -11.91 -16.64 21.89
CA GLY A 209 -10.76 -17.19 22.60
C GLY A 209 -10.56 -16.52 23.96
N ASN A 210 -9.32 -16.53 24.48
CA ASN A 210 -9.01 -15.76 25.69
C ASN A 210 -9.18 -14.25 25.47
N GLY A 211 -8.83 -13.77 24.26
CA GLY A 211 -9.42 -12.56 23.69
C GLY A 211 -10.60 -12.94 22.80
N ALA A 212 -11.70 -12.19 22.86
CA ALA A 212 -12.90 -12.49 22.09
C ALA A 212 -13.42 -11.23 21.38
N SER A 213 -13.75 -11.35 20.10
CA SER A 213 -14.44 -10.31 19.35
C SER A 213 -15.38 -10.90 18.31
N MET A 214 -16.23 -10.06 17.74
CA MET A 214 -17.06 -10.42 16.59
C MET A 214 -16.92 -9.34 15.52
N CYS A 215 -17.03 -9.74 14.25
CA CYS A 215 -16.91 -8.86 13.10
C CYS A 215 -18.09 -9.10 12.15
N ALA A 216 -18.77 -8.01 11.79
CA ALA A 216 -19.69 -7.96 10.66
C ALA A 216 -18.88 -7.84 9.37
N VAL A 217 -19.05 -8.80 8.47
CA VAL A 217 -18.36 -8.89 7.18
C VAL A 217 -19.41 -8.89 6.06
N HIS A 218 -19.20 -8.06 5.05
CA HIS A 218 -20.02 -8.04 3.84
C HIS A 218 -19.12 -8.17 2.61
N ALA A 219 -19.37 -9.19 1.79
CA ALA A 219 -18.56 -9.49 0.61
C ALA A 219 -17.04 -9.51 0.92
N GLY A 220 -16.67 -10.24 1.98
CA GLY A 220 -15.28 -10.37 2.45
C GLY A 220 -14.67 -9.14 3.14
N LYS A 221 -15.40 -8.03 3.31
CA LYS A 221 -14.89 -6.78 3.92
C LYS A 221 -15.52 -6.50 5.28
N SER A 222 -14.72 -6.01 6.24
CA SER A 222 -15.24 -5.59 7.55
C SER A 222 -16.15 -4.36 7.43
N VAL A 223 -17.34 -4.45 8.04
CA VAL A 223 -18.34 -3.37 8.13
C VAL A 223 -18.42 -2.82 9.55
N SER A 224 -18.34 -3.68 10.55
CA SER A 224 -18.32 -3.30 11.97
C SER A 224 -17.63 -4.38 12.81
N SER A 225 -17.11 -4.04 13.98
CA SER A 225 -16.46 -4.98 14.91
C SER A 225 -16.78 -4.59 16.36
N THR A 226 -16.82 -5.59 17.25
CA THR A 226 -17.12 -5.36 18.67
C THR A 226 -15.97 -4.67 19.41
N MET A 227 -14.73 -4.89 18.98
CA MET A 227 -13.60 -4.18 19.59
C MET A 227 -13.50 -2.76 19.02
N GLY A 228 -13.20 -1.82 19.91
CA GLY A 228 -13.25 -0.39 19.62
C GLY A 228 -11.87 0.23 19.47
N PHE A 229 -11.60 1.24 20.29
CA PHE A 229 -10.32 1.95 20.34
C PHE A 229 -9.17 1.06 20.82
N THR A 230 -9.47 0.13 21.72
CA THR A 230 -8.52 -0.84 22.28
C THR A 230 -9.11 -2.25 22.21
N ALA A 231 -8.28 -3.26 22.45
CA ALA A 231 -8.69 -4.66 22.50
C ALA A 231 -9.44 -5.05 23.80
N VAL A 232 -9.91 -4.07 24.58
CA VAL A 232 -10.74 -4.29 25.79
C VAL A 232 -12.23 -4.15 25.49
N ASP A 233 -12.61 -3.26 24.58
CA ASP A 233 -14.03 -3.00 24.27
C ASP A 233 -14.70 -4.22 23.61
N GLY A 234 -16.03 -4.29 23.70
CA GLY A 234 -16.84 -5.37 23.12
C GLY A 234 -17.20 -6.48 24.11
N LEU A 235 -16.80 -7.71 23.80
CA LEU A 235 -17.19 -8.89 24.58
C LEU A 235 -16.42 -8.98 25.91
N PRO A 236 -17.03 -9.51 26.98
CA PRO A 236 -16.26 -10.04 28.12
C PRO A 236 -15.29 -11.10 27.61
N MET A 237 -14.07 -11.12 28.14
CA MET A 237 -13.02 -12.06 27.69
C MET A 237 -12.48 -12.86 28.89
N GLY A 238 -11.35 -13.56 28.74
CA GLY A 238 -10.78 -14.34 29.85
C GLY A 238 -10.52 -13.49 31.10
N THR A 239 -9.85 -12.36 30.94
CA THR A 239 -9.50 -11.43 32.03
C THR A 239 -9.92 -9.97 31.79
N ARG A 240 -10.49 -9.69 30.62
CA ARG A 240 -10.87 -8.33 30.20
C ARG A 240 -12.36 -8.11 30.38
N CYS A 241 -12.76 -6.92 30.82
CA CYS A 241 -14.15 -6.61 31.15
C CYS A 241 -15.09 -6.61 29.94
N GLY A 242 -14.60 -6.28 28.75
CA GLY A 242 -15.46 -5.95 27.61
C GLY A 242 -15.97 -4.52 27.69
N SER A 243 -17.05 -4.25 26.95
CA SER A 243 -17.76 -2.97 26.99
C SER A 243 -18.26 -2.67 28.41
N LEU A 244 -17.96 -1.46 28.88
CA LEU A 244 -18.31 -0.95 30.21
C LEU A 244 -18.83 0.48 30.07
N ASP A 245 -19.79 0.85 30.91
CA ASP A 245 -20.27 2.23 31.01
C ASP A 245 -19.13 3.16 31.47
N PRO A 246 -18.82 4.25 30.74
CA PRO A 246 -17.79 5.21 31.17
C PRO A 246 -18.02 5.79 32.57
N GLY A 247 -19.27 5.91 33.02
CA GLY A 247 -19.61 6.34 34.37
C GLY A 247 -19.12 5.39 35.47
N VAL A 248 -18.96 4.10 35.17
CA VAL A 248 -18.34 3.15 36.10
C VAL A 248 -16.87 3.48 36.30
N VAL A 249 -16.15 3.87 35.24
CA VAL A 249 -14.74 4.27 35.35
C VAL A 249 -14.61 5.50 36.25
N LEU A 250 -15.49 6.50 36.09
CA LEU A 250 -15.53 7.67 36.96
C LEU A 250 -15.82 7.30 38.41
N TYR A 251 -16.77 6.40 38.66
CA TYR A 251 -17.06 5.89 40.00
C TYR A 251 -15.84 5.19 40.64
N LEU A 252 -15.09 4.37 39.89
CA LEU A 252 -13.88 3.72 40.40
C LEU A 252 -12.82 4.74 40.83
N MET A 253 -12.70 5.85 40.10
CA MET A 253 -11.76 6.94 40.42
C MET A 253 -12.24 7.75 41.61
N ASP A 254 -13.47 8.24 41.55
CA ASP A 254 -13.97 9.24 42.50
C ASP A 254 -14.43 8.61 43.80
N GLU A 255 -15.10 7.45 43.77
CA GLU A 255 -15.64 6.80 44.97
C GLU A 255 -14.68 5.75 45.53
N LEU A 256 -14.13 4.89 44.66
CA LEU A 256 -13.20 3.84 45.11
C LEU A 256 -11.74 4.29 45.18
N LYS A 257 -11.45 5.56 44.83
CA LYS A 257 -10.12 6.18 44.91
C LYS A 257 -9.04 5.38 44.17
N MET A 258 -9.43 4.67 43.12
CA MET A 258 -8.48 3.92 42.29
C MET A 258 -7.75 4.86 41.34
N ASP A 259 -6.44 4.72 41.26
CA ASP A 259 -5.65 5.43 40.25
C ASP A 259 -5.77 4.77 38.86
N THR A 260 -5.20 5.42 37.86
CA THR A 260 -5.27 4.96 36.47
C THR A 260 -4.63 3.60 36.25
N ARG A 261 -3.59 3.24 37.01
CA ARG A 261 -2.88 1.95 36.89
C ARG A 261 -3.67 0.83 37.53
N ALA A 262 -4.29 1.07 38.68
CA ALA A 262 -5.19 0.12 39.33
C ALA A 262 -6.40 -0.16 38.44
N ILE A 263 -6.98 0.86 37.81
CA ILE A 263 -8.09 0.71 36.86
C ILE A 263 -7.62 -0.04 35.60
N GLU A 264 -6.49 0.31 35.01
CA GLU A 264 -5.92 -0.42 33.86
C GLU A 264 -5.75 -1.92 34.20
N LYS A 265 -5.16 -2.24 35.35
CA LYS A 265 -5.01 -3.61 35.82
C LYS A 265 -6.36 -4.32 36.01
N LEU A 266 -7.35 -3.64 36.59
CA LEU A 266 -8.69 -4.17 36.77
C LEU A 266 -9.31 -4.55 35.43
N LEU A 267 -9.32 -3.61 34.47
CA LEU A 267 -9.98 -3.76 33.17
C LEU A 267 -9.31 -4.82 32.28
N TYR A 268 -7.98 -4.96 32.35
CA TYR A 268 -7.24 -5.87 31.47
C TYR A 268 -6.95 -7.26 32.07
N GLN A 269 -6.78 -7.35 33.40
CA GLN A 269 -6.20 -8.55 34.04
C GLN A 269 -7.08 -9.17 35.13
N GLN A 270 -8.03 -8.43 35.70
CA GLN A 270 -8.81 -8.89 36.87
C GLN A 270 -10.32 -8.94 36.64
N SER A 271 -10.76 -8.73 35.39
CA SER A 271 -12.18 -8.70 35.01
C SER A 271 -12.55 -9.92 34.16
N GLY A 272 -13.63 -9.83 33.37
CA GLY A 272 -14.04 -10.87 32.44
C GLY A 272 -14.50 -12.15 33.14
N LEU A 273 -14.26 -13.28 32.50
CA LEU A 273 -14.58 -14.61 33.03
C LEU A 273 -13.93 -14.84 34.40
N LEU A 274 -12.67 -14.43 34.56
CA LEU A 274 -11.95 -14.52 35.84
C LEU A 274 -12.61 -13.68 36.93
N GLY A 275 -12.82 -12.39 36.69
CA GLY A 275 -13.36 -11.47 37.70
C GLY A 275 -14.79 -11.80 38.13
N VAL A 276 -15.63 -12.22 37.18
CA VAL A 276 -17.04 -12.56 37.45
C VAL A 276 -17.16 -13.91 38.15
N SER A 277 -16.39 -14.92 37.72
CA SER A 277 -16.45 -16.25 38.32
C SER A 277 -15.72 -16.32 39.67
N GLY A 278 -14.59 -15.63 39.81
CA GLY A 278 -13.63 -15.85 40.88
C GLY A 278 -12.91 -17.20 40.80
N VAL A 279 -13.05 -17.94 39.69
CA VAL A 279 -12.53 -19.32 39.53
C VAL A 279 -11.40 -19.37 38.51
N SER A 280 -11.68 -19.02 37.24
CA SER A 280 -10.72 -19.16 36.14
C SER A 280 -11.06 -18.25 34.97
N SER A 281 -10.06 -17.92 34.16
CA SER A 281 -10.24 -17.31 32.83
C SER A 281 -10.44 -18.35 31.71
N ASP A 282 -10.22 -19.64 31.99
CA ASP A 282 -10.36 -20.74 31.03
C ASP A 282 -11.82 -21.24 30.98
N MET A 283 -12.41 -21.22 29.79
CA MET A 283 -13.81 -21.60 29.58
C MET A 283 -14.09 -23.08 29.91
N ARG A 284 -13.12 -23.99 29.70
CA ARG A 284 -13.33 -25.42 30.01
C ARG A 284 -13.46 -25.61 31.51
N THR A 285 -12.57 -24.99 32.29
CA THR A 285 -12.66 -24.99 33.76
C THR A 285 -14.01 -24.44 34.24
N LEU A 286 -14.53 -23.38 33.63
CA LEU A 286 -15.82 -22.81 34.03
C LEU A 286 -17.02 -23.70 33.66
N LEU A 287 -16.98 -24.38 32.51
CA LEU A 287 -18.04 -25.31 32.10
C LEU A 287 -18.08 -26.57 32.98
N GLU A 288 -16.93 -27.02 33.48
CA GLU A 288 -16.82 -28.16 34.41
C GLU A 288 -17.15 -27.77 35.86
N SER A 289 -17.11 -26.49 36.19
CA SER A 289 -17.36 -25.99 37.54
C SER A 289 -18.83 -26.06 37.95
N THR A 290 -19.08 -26.50 39.18
CA THR A 290 -20.42 -26.48 39.80
C THR A 290 -20.75 -25.14 40.47
N GLU A 291 -19.76 -24.25 40.63
CA GLU A 291 -19.90 -22.96 41.33
C GLU A 291 -20.94 -22.06 40.65
N PRO A 292 -21.90 -21.49 41.40
CA PRO A 292 -22.91 -20.59 40.83
C PRO A 292 -22.31 -19.40 40.07
N LYS A 293 -21.20 -18.85 40.57
CA LYS A 293 -20.49 -17.73 39.92
C LYS A 293 -19.85 -18.13 38.60
N ALA A 294 -19.34 -19.36 38.46
CA ALA A 294 -18.81 -19.85 37.20
C ALA A 294 -19.92 -19.98 36.15
N LYS A 295 -21.08 -20.53 36.53
CA LYS A 295 -22.25 -20.61 35.65
C LYS A 295 -22.73 -19.24 35.21
N PHE A 296 -22.80 -18.28 36.13
CA PHE A 296 -23.17 -16.90 35.83
C PHE A 296 -22.17 -16.21 34.88
N ALA A 297 -20.85 -16.44 35.06
CA ALA A 297 -19.84 -15.90 34.16
C ALA A 297 -20.02 -16.42 32.72
N VAL A 298 -20.30 -17.71 32.56
CA VAL A 298 -20.60 -18.32 31.25
C VAL A 298 -21.90 -17.76 30.65
N GLU A 299 -22.95 -17.63 31.46
CA GLU A 299 -24.22 -17.05 31.03
C GLU A 299 -24.07 -15.60 30.56
N LEU A 300 -23.35 -14.77 31.34
CA LEU A 300 -23.04 -13.39 30.99
C LEU A 300 -22.26 -13.30 29.67
N PHE A 301 -21.28 -14.18 29.46
CA PHE A 301 -20.51 -14.25 28.21
C PHE A 301 -21.41 -14.54 27.01
N VAL A 302 -22.28 -15.56 27.10
CA VAL A 302 -23.24 -15.91 26.03
C VAL A 302 -24.24 -14.77 25.81
N TYR A 303 -24.77 -14.16 26.87
CA TYR A 303 -25.72 -13.06 26.78
C TYR A 303 -25.12 -11.85 26.06
N ARG A 304 -23.88 -11.47 26.37
CA ARG A 304 -23.19 -10.36 25.70
C ARG A 304 -22.95 -10.66 24.23
N ILE A 305 -22.56 -11.90 23.88
CA ILE A 305 -22.45 -12.32 22.47
C ILE A 305 -23.79 -12.19 21.74
N GLY A 306 -24.90 -12.64 22.34
CA GLY A 306 -26.22 -12.52 21.72
C GLY A 306 -26.63 -11.06 21.47
N ARG A 307 -26.33 -10.15 22.41
CA ARG A 307 -26.57 -8.71 22.24
C ARG A 307 -25.73 -8.10 21.12
N GLU A 308 -24.43 -8.42 21.08
CA GLU A 308 -23.54 -7.93 20.02
C GLU A 308 -23.91 -8.52 18.66
N LEU A 309 -24.40 -9.76 18.61
CA LEU A 309 -24.90 -10.35 17.36
C LEU A 309 -26.07 -9.54 16.78
N GLY A 310 -27.03 -9.15 17.63
CA GLY A 310 -28.13 -8.27 17.20
C GLY A 310 -27.64 -6.92 16.68
N SER A 311 -26.67 -6.31 17.36
CA SER A 311 -26.02 -5.05 16.95
C SER A 311 -25.34 -5.17 15.58
N LEU A 312 -24.53 -6.22 15.38
CA LEU A 312 -23.82 -6.46 14.12
C LEU A 312 -24.76 -6.82 12.97
N ALA A 313 -25.81 -7.62 13.22
CA ALA A 313 -26.83 -7.91 12.22
C ALA A 313 -27.58 -6.64 11.79
N ALA A 314 -27.86 -5.72 12.73
CA ALA A 314 -28.43 -4.41 12.42
C ALA A 314 -27.47 -3.55 11.59
N ALA A 315 -26.17 -3.54 11.92
CA ALA A 315 -25.15 -2.83 11.14
C ALA A 315 -25.01 -3.35 9.70
N LEU A 316 -25.27 -4.64 9.47
CA LEU A 316 -25.29 -5.27 8.14
C LEU A 316 -26.61 -5.08 7.37
N GLY A 317 -27.69 -4.68 8.06
CA GLY A 317 -29.04 -4.66 7.49
C GLY A 317 -29.61 -6.05 7.23
N GLY A 318 -29.13 -7.07 7.94
CA GLY A 318 -29.50 -8.47 7.76
C GLY A 318 -28.36 -9.42 8.09
N LEU A 319 -28.62 -10.72 8.01
CA LEU A 319 -27.64 -11.77 8.27
C LEU A 319 -27.88 -12.91 7.29
N ASP A 320 -26.82 -13.40 6.66
CA ASP A 320 -26.82 -14.54 5.75
C ASP A 320 -26.07 -15.74 6.35
N ALA A 321 -25.06 -15.55 7.20
CA ALA A 321 -24.33 -16.65 7.83
C ALA A 321 -23.66 -16.27 9.17
N LEU A 322 -23.37 -17.29 9.99
CA LEU A 322 -22.52 -17.19 11.17
C LEU A 322 -21.29 -18.09 11.05
N VAL A 323 -20.15 -17.62 11.53
CA VAL A 323 -18.91 -18.42 11.58
C VAL A 323 -18.32 -18.35 12.99
N PHE A 324 -18.10 -19.49 13.61
CA PHE A 324 -17.31 -19.61 14.84
C PHE A 324 -15.86 -19.95 14.51
N THR A 325 -14.93 -19.25 15.16
CA THR A 325 -13.49 -19.50 15.08
C THR A 325 -12.82 -19.18 16.43
N GLY A 326 -11.55 -19.52 16.58
CA GLY A 326 -10.77 -19.28 17.80
C GLY A 326 -11.00 -20.39 18.83
N GLY A 327 -10.12 -20.50 19.82
CA GLY A 327 -10.09 -21.68 20.70
C GLY A 327 -11.41 -22.04 21.40
N ILE A 328 -12.20 -21.05 21.86
CA ILE A 328 -13.54 -21.29 22.42
C ILE A 328 -14.52 -21.59 21.28
N GLY A 329 -14.51 -20.83 20.19
CA GLY A 329 -15.42 -21.01 19.06
C GLY A 329 -15.28 -22.37 18.40
N GLU A 330 -14.07 -22.89 18.29
CA GLU A 330 -13.75 -24.17 17.65
C GLU A 330 -14.04 -25.37 18.55
N HIS A 331 -13.80 -25.26 19.87
CA HIS A 331 -13.80 -26.44 20.75
C HIS A 331 -14.94 -26.48 21.79
N ALA A 332 -15.51 -25.35 22.19
CA ALA A 332 -16.52 -25.31 23.25
C ALA A 332 -17.94 -25.55 22.69
N VAL A 333 -18.26 -26.82 22.41
CA VAL A 333 -19.59 -27.27 21.93
C VAL A 333 -20.75 -26.64 22.72
N PRO A 334 -20.73 -26.62 24.08
CA PRO A 334 -21.85 -26.05 24.84
C PRO A 334 -22.01 -24.53 24.66
N ILE A 335 -20.93 -23.82 24.34
CA ILE A 335 -20.98 -22.36 24.12
C ILE A 335 -21.61 -22.06 22.77
N ARG A 336 -21.19 -22.77 21.70
CA ARG A 336 -21.82 -22.64 20.38
C ARG A 336 -23.30 -22.95 20.44
N GLU A 337 -23.68 -24.01 21.15
CA GLU A 337 -25.08 -24.41 21.32
C GLU A 337 -25.92 -23.28 21.95
N ARG A 338 -25.49 -22.73 23.09
CA ARG A 338 -26.21 -21.65 23.78
C ARG A 338 -26.29 -20.37 22.96
N ILE A 339 -25.25 -20.05 22.18
CA ILE A 339 -25.26 -18.89 21.27
C ILE A 339 -26.23 -19.13 20.10
N CYS A 340 -26.25 -20.33 19.52
CA CYS A 340 -27.18 -20.64 18.43
C CYS A 340 -28.64 -20.63 18.90
N GLN A 341 -28.90 -21.13 20.12
CA GLN A 341 -30.21 -21.04 20.76
C GLN A 341 -30.64 -19.59 20.97
N SER A 342 -29.75 -18.70 21.45
CA SER A 342 -30.06 -17.28 21.61
C SER A 342 -30.22 -16.54 20.28
N ALA A 343 -29.66 -17.07 19.19
CA ALA A 343 -29.78 -16.55 17.83
C ALA A 343 -30.98 -17.13 17.05
N ALA A 344 -31.82 -17.99 17.64
CA ALA A 344 -32.94 -18.63 16.94
C ALA A 344 -33.93 -17.62 16.30
N TRP A 345 -34.13 -16.47 16.93
CA TRP A 345 -34.99 -15.39 16.40
C TRP A 345 -34.47 -14.78 15.09
N LEU A 346 -33.18 -14.94 14.76
CA LEU A 346 -32.60 -14.55 13.48
C LEU A 346 -32.81 -15.63 12.39
N GLY A 347 -33.37 -16.78 12.75
CA GLY A 347 -33.56 -17.93 11.86
C GLY A 347 -32.43 -18.94 11.89
N VAL A 348 -31.65 -18.99 12.97
CA VAL A 348 -30.65 -20.04 13.22
C VAL A 348 -31.36 -21.29 13.74
N GLU A 349 -31.11 -22.43 13.10
CA GLU A 349 -31.53 -23.75 13.56
C GLU A 349 -30.30 -24.65 13.69
N LEU A 350 -29.91 -24.97 14.93
CA LEU A 350 -28.73 -25.77 15.23
C LEU A 350 -29.00 -27.26 14.95
N ASP A 351 -28.02 -27.95 14.38
CA ASP A 351 -27.93 -29.42 14.38
C ASP A 351 -27.05 -29.85 15.58
N PRO A 352 -27.63 -30.45 16.65
CA PRO A 352 -26.86 -30.83 17.82
C PRO A 352 -25.78 -31.89 17.55
N LEU A 353 -26.03 -32.81 16.61
CA LEU A 353 -25.08 -33.87 16.26
C LEU A 353 -23.90 -33.30 15.49
N ALA A 354 -24.17 -32.44 14.51
CA ALA A 354 -23.10 -31.77 13.76
C ALA A 354 -22.29 -30.82 14.66
N ASN A 355 -22.95 -30.12 15.59
CA ASN A 355 -22.27 -29.28 16.58
C ASN A 355 -21.35 -30.09 17.51
N ALA A 356 -21.81 -31.25 17.98
CA ALA A 356 -21.02 -32.16 18.80
C ALA A 356 -19.83 -32.75 18.05
N ALA A 357 -19.98 -33.00 16.74
CA ALA A 357 -18.90 -33.45 15.86
C ALA A 357 -17.86 -32.35 15.52
N GLY A 358 -18.18 -31.07 15.75
CA GLY A 358 -17.28 -29.95 15.56
C GLY A 358 -17.38 -29.21 14.23
N GLY A 359 -18.40 -29.51 13.39
CA GLY A 359 -18.62 -28.85 12.10
C GLY A 359 -18.11 -29.64 10.88
N PRO A 360 -17.80 -28.98 9.75
CA PRO A 360 -17.69 -27.53 9.60
C PRO A 360 -19.05 -26.82 9.56
N ARG A 361 -20.14 -27.44 9.10
CA ARG A 361 -21.50 -26.87 9.23
C ARG A 361 -22.19 -27.44 10.48
N ILE A 362 -22.72 -26.59 11.33
CA ILE A 362 -23.38 -26.99 12.60
C ILE A 362 -24.85 -26.59 12.68
N SER A 363 -25.39 -25.95 11.63
CA SER A 363 -26.83 -25.69 11.48
C SER A 363 -27.49 -26.80 10.65
N THR A 364 -28.79 -27.03 10.84
CA THR A 364 -29.55 -27.91 9.95
C THR A 364 -29.60 -27.38 8.51
N ALA A 365 -30.01 -28.24 7.57
CA ALA A 365 -30.24 -27.83 6.18
C ALA A 365 -31.41 -26.83 6.04
N ALA A 366 -32.37 -26.86 6.96
CA ALA A 366 -33.55 -25.98 6.99
C ALA A 366 -33.27 -24.61 7.61
N SER A 367 -32.18 -24.47 8.38
CA SER A 367 -31.77 -23.19 8.97
C SER A 367 -31.70 -22.09 7.91
N ARG A 368 -32.37 -20.95 8.17
CA ARG A 368 -32.30 -19.77 7.30
C ARG A 368 -30.90 -19.18 7.29
N ILE A 369 -30.23 -19.25 8.45
CA ILE A 369 -28.86 -18.78 8.66
C ILE A 369 -27.96 -20.01 8.82
N PRO A 370 -27.18 -20.41 7.80
CA PRO A 370 -26.15 -21.42 7.98
C PRO A 370 -25.12 -20.97 9.04
N VAL A 371 -24.71 -21.92 9.87
CA VAL A 371 -23.73 -21.70 10.93
C VAL A 371 -22.54 -22.63 10.72
N TRP A 372 -21.34 -22.06 10.72
CA TRP A 372 -20.10 -22.74 10.43
C TRP A 372 -19.13 -22.70 11.61
N VAL A 373 -18.25 -23.69 11.71
CA VAL A 373 -17.06 -23.72 12.55
C VAL A 373 -15.87 -23.84 11.60
N ILE A 374 -15.07 -22.79 11.51
CA ILE A 374 -13.94 -22.71 10.59
C ILE A 374 -12.72 -22.31 11.42
N PRO A 375 -11.69 -23.17 11.54
CA PRO A 375 -10.47 -22.82 12.25
C PRO A 375 -9.75 -21.65 11.60
N THR A 376 -9.28 -20.69 12.40
CA THR A 376 -8.46 -19.58 11.88
C THR A 376 -6.99 -19.98 11.77
N ASN A 377 -6.28 -19.38 10.81
CA ASN A 377 -4.83 -19.54 10.69
C ASN A 377 -4.17 -18.17 10.44
N GLU A 378 -3.99 -17.42 11.54
CA GLU A 378 -3.35 -16.09 11.52
C GLU A 378 -1.90 -16.19 11.02
N GLU A 379 -1.18 -17.24 11.40
CA GLU A 379 0.20 -17.46 11.01
C GLU A 379 0.35 -17.65 9.49
N LEU A 380 -0.53 -18.44 8.86
CA LEU A 380 -0.56 -18.59 7.41
C LEU A 380 -0.94 -17.27 6.72
N MET A 381 -1.84 -16.47 7.30
CA MET A 381 -2.20 -15.17 6.74
C MET A 381 -1.01 -14.20 6.75
N ILE A 382 -0.26 -14.15 7.85
CA ILE A 382 0.99 -13.38 7.94
C ILE A 382 2.02 -13.89 6.94
N ALA A 383 2.17 -15.20 6.78
CA ALA A 383 3.12 -15.77 5.80
C ALA A 383 2.73 -15.40 4.35
N ARG A 384 1.43 -15.46 4.01
CA ARG A 384 0.90 -15.02 2.70
C ARG A 384 1.19 -13.54 2.44
N HIS A 385 0.91 -12.68 3.41
CA HIS A 385 1.20 -11.24 3.32
C HIS A 385 2.70 -10.98 3.18
N THR A 386 3.52 -11.69 3.95
CA THR A 386 4.98 -11.57 3.86
C THR A 386 5.47 -11.93 2.47
N ARG A 387 5.03 -13.08 1.91
CA ARG A 387 5.37 -13.48 0.53
C ARG A 387 4.92 -12.42 -0.48
N HIS A 388 3.68 -11.94 -0.35
CA HIS A 388 3.13 -10.93 -1.27
C HIS A 388 3.93 -9.63 -1.27
N ILE A 389 4.36 -9.13 -0.11
CA ILE A 389 5.20 -7.94 -0.02
C ILE A 389 6.58 -8.16 -0.64
N LEU A 390 7.15 -9.38 -0.53
CA LEU A 390 8.40 -9.70 -1.21
C LEU A 390 8.23 -9.78 -2.73
N ASP A 391 7.15 -10.42 -3.19
CA ASP A 391 6.83 -10.51 -4.61
C ASP A 391 6.57 -9.13 -5.21
N ASN A 392 5.83 -8.27 -4.50
CA ASN A 392 5.61 -6.88 -4.90
C ASN A 392 6.88 -6.05 -4.84
N ALA A 393 7.74 -6.20 -3.83
CA ALA A 393 9.02 -5.50 -3.81
C ALA A 393 9.92 -5.96 -4.96
N ASN A 394 9.86 -7.25 -5.33
CA ASN A 394 10.55 -7.81 -6.49
C ASN A 394 9.89 -7.38 -7.81
N GLN A 395 8.58 -7.16 -7.84
CA GLN A 395 7.83 -6.64 -8.98
C GLN A 395 8.03 -5.14 -9.13
N GLU A 396 8.01 -4.32 -8.08
CA GLU A 396 8.41 -2.92 -8.07
C GLU A 396 9.88 -2.78 -8.45
N HIS A 397 10.77 -3.70 -8.03
CA HIS A 397 12.13 -3.77 -8.59
C HIS A 397 12.16 -4.15 -10.08
N ARG A 398 11.16 -4.90 -10.58
CA ARG A 398 11.01 -5.27 -12.01
C ARG A 398 10.14 -4.29 -12.83
N ILE A 399 9.41 -3.39 -12.20
CA ILE A 399 8.53 -2.38 -12.80
C ILE A 399 9.23 -1.03 -12.76
N MET A 400 10.01 -0.73 -11.71
CA MET A 400 10.98 0.38 -11.70
C MET A 400 12.26 0.04 -12.46
N ASN A 401 12.55 -1.24 -12.68
CA ASN A 401 13.37 -1.67 -13.81
C ASN A 401 12.47 -2.31 -14.86
N ILE A 402 11.71 -1.49 -15.59
CA ILE A 402 11.73 -1.72 -17.03
C ILE A 402 13.21 -1.53 -17.39
N GLU A 403 14.02 -2.59 -17.33
CA GLU A 403 15.18 -2.66 -18.19
C GLU A 403 14.58 -2.97 -19.55
N PRO A 404 14.32 -1.97 -20.40
CA PRO A 404 14.04 -2.28 -21.78
C PRO A 404 15.21 -3.10 -22.30
N PRO A 405 14.98 -4.00 -23.26
CA PRO A 405 16.03 -4.84 -23.81
C PRO A 405 17.23 -3.95 -24.18
N ARG A 406 18.29 -4.00 -23.36
CA ARG A 406 19.50 -3.24 -23.59
C ARG A 406 20.32 -4.01 -24.63
N PRO A 407 20.88 -3.32 -25.63
CA PRO A 407 20.78 -1.88 -25.85
C PRO A 407 19.66 -1.50 -26.84
N LEU A 408 18.68 -0.69 -26.40
CA LEU A 408 17.53 -0.30 -27.22
C LEU A 408 17.84 0.85 -28.20
N PHE A 409 18.65 1.84 -27.78
CA PHE A 409 19.04 3.00 -28.59
C PHE A 409 20.55 3.10 -28.84
N LYS A 410 21.32 2.03 -28.62
CA LYS A 410 22.76 2.05 -28.91
C LYS A 410 23.06 2.44 -30.36
N GLY A 411 23.88 3.47 -30.51
CA GLY A 411 24.27 4.05 -31.79
C GLY A 411 23.24 5.02 -32.39
N LYS A 412 22.04 5.15 -31.81
CA LYS A 412 21.02 6.11 -32.25
C LYS A 412 21.39 7.52 -31.80
N LYS A 413 21.18 8.50 -32.69
CA LYS A 413 21.52 9.91 -32.48
C LYS A 413 20.26 10.69 -32.10
N VAL A 414 20.27 11.29 -30.92
CA VAL A 414 19.10 11.98 -30.35
C VAL A 414 19.44 13.45 -30.10
N LEU A 415 18.83 14.35 -30.85
CA LEU A 415 18.91 15.79 -30.62
C LEU A 415 17.84 16.22 -29.63
N VAL A 416 18.24 16.80 -28.50
CA VAL A 416 17.34 17.33 -27.48
C VAL A 416 17.57 18.83 -27.32
N VAL A 417 16.53 19.62 -27.61
CA VAL A 417 16.56 21.08 -27.56
C VAL A 417 15.57 21.60 -26.51
N GLY A 418 16.01 22.62 -25.76
CA GLY A 418 15.20 23.27 -24.72
C GLY A 418 15.54 22.83 -23.29
N ILE A 419 16.73 22.27 -23.05
CA ILE A 419 17.21 22.00 -21.69
C ILE A 419 17.47 23.33 -20.97
N ALA A 420 16.77 23.54 -19.86
CA ALA A 420 16.93 24.75 -19.05
C ALA A 420 17.71 24.48 -17.74
N ASN A 421 17.44 23.33 -17.12
CA ASN A 421 18.07 22.83 -15.89
C ASN A 421 17.65 21.37 -15.64
N GLN A 422 18.08 20.79 -14.51
CA GLN A 422 17.79 19.41 -14.09
C GLN A 422 16.30 19.08 -13.87
N HIS A 423 15.43 20.09 -13.85
CA HIS A 423 13.98 19.93 -13.68
C HIS A 423 13.20 20.21 -14.97
N SER A 424 13.89 20.42 -16.10
CA SER A 424 13.22 20.66 -17.39
C SER A 424 12.79 19.35 -18.04
N ILE A 425 11.63 19.35 -18.72
CA ILE A 425 11.12 18.19 -19.47
C ILE A 425 12.17 17.69 -20.47
N ALA A 426 12.84 18.61 -21.16
CA ALA A 426 13.92 18.28 -22.09
C ALA A 426 15.05 17.49 -21.42
N TYR A 427 15.45 17.83 -20.18
CA TYR A 427 16.46 17.05 -19.45
C TYR A 427 15.95 15.65 -19.10
N GLY A 428 14.68 15.51 -18.70
CA GLY A 428 14.05 14.20 -18.50
C GLY A 428 14.07 13.34 -19.77
N CYS A 429 13.76 13.92 -20.93
CA CYS A 429 13.91 13.24 -22.22
C CYS A 429 15.36 12.84 -22.51
N ALA A 430 16.33 13.75 -22.33
CA ALA A 430 17.74 13.46 -22.56
C ALA A 430 18.23 12.32 -21.66
N LYS A 431 17.90 12.36 -20.37
CA LYS A 431 18.26 11.33 -19.40
C LYS A 431 17.64 9.98 -19.74
N ALA A 432 16.36 9.94 -20.07
CA ALA A 432 15.70 8.71 -20.50
C ALA A 432 16.37 8.10 -21.75
N PHE A 433 16.66 8.89 -22.79
CA PHE A 433 17.39 8.37 -23.96
C PHE A 433 18.80 7.89 -23.62
N ARG A 434 19.51 8.57 -22.69
CA ARG A 434 20.85 8.15 -22.25
C ARG A 434 20.84 6.82 -21.50
N GLU A 435 19.87 6.61 -20.62
CA GLU A 435 19.70 5.34 -19.87
C GLU A 435 19.44 4.13 -20.78
N LEU A 436 19.08 4.41 -22.04
CA LEU A 436 18.80 3.45 -23.11
C LEU A 436 19.91 3.37 -24.16
N ASP A 437 21.11 3.86 -23.82
CA ASP A 437 22.33 3.83 -24.62
C ASP A 437 22.33 4.74 -25.86
N ALA A 438 21.48 5.77 -25.93
CA ALA A 438 21.54 6.75 -27.01
C ALA A 438 22.77 7.67 -26.93
N ASP A 439 23.22 8.13 -28.09
CA ASP A 439 24.19 9.23 -28.21
C ASP A 439 23.44 10.57 -28.32
N LEU A 440 23.64 11.43 -27.32
CA LEU A 440 22.91 12.68 -27.20
C LEU A 440 23.59 13.86 -27.89
N ILE A 441 22.80 14.69 -28.56
CA ILE A 441 23.16 16.05 -28.95
C ILE A 441 22.33 16.99 -28.09
N ILE A 442 22.99 17.83 -27.30
CA ILE A 442 22.35 18.79 -26.39
C ILE A 442 22.67 20.21 -26.85
N THR A 443 21.68 21.10 -26.77
CA THR A 443 21.89 22.52 -27.03
C THR A 443 21.62 23.40 -25.82
N TYR A 444 22.14 24.62 -25.83
CA TYR A 444 21.89 25.66 -24.82
C TYR A 444 21.56 27.00 -25.48
N LEU A 445 20.68 27.79 -24.86
CA LEU A 445 20.13 29.00 -25.48
C LEU A 445 21.15 30.15 -25.61
N ASN A 446 21.89 30.40 -24.54
CA ASN A 446 22.88 31.49 -24.44
C ASN A 446 23.84 31.23 -23.28
N GLU A 447 24.91 32.04 -23.15
CA GLU A 447 25.93 31.88 -22.09
C GLU A 447 25.35 31.89 -20.67
N LYS A 448 24.25 32.62 -20.43
CA LYS A 448 23.57 32.58 -19.13
C LYS A 448 22.93 31.22 -18.87
N SER A 449 22.31 30.58 -19.86
CA SER A 449 21.75 29.23 -19.72
C SER A 449 22.84 28.16 -19.65
N LYS A 450 23.97 28.37 -20.35
CA LYS A 450 25.06 27.40 -20.46
C LYS A 450 25.56 26.89 -19.12
N GLN A 451 25.71 27.77 -18.12
CA GLN A 451 26.16 27.40 -16.77
C GLN A 451 25.28 26.34 -16.08
N TYR A 452 23.99 26.26 -16.45
CA TYR A 452 23.04 25.27 -15.90
C TYR A 452 22.94 24.00 -16.76
N VAL A 453 23.23 24.10 -18.06
CA VAL A 453 23.08 22.98 -19.02
C VAL A 453 24.37 22.21 -19.21
N GLU A 454 25.53 22.89 -19.17
CA GLU A 454 26.83 22.26 -19.39
C GLU A 454 27.15 21.15 -18.36
N PRO A 455 26.87 21.30 -17.05
CA PRO A 455 27.07 20.21 -16.10
C PRO A 455 26.21 18.98 -16.45
N LEU A 456 24.98 19.21 -16.88
CA LEU A 456 24.02 18.15 -17.26
C LEU A 456 24.46 17.45 -18.55
N ALA A 457 24.97 18.20 -19.54
CA ALA A 457 25.50 17.62 -20.76
C ALA A 457 26.74 16.75 -20.51
N LYS A 458 27.61 17.16 -19.57
CA LYS A 458 28.76 16.37 -19.11
C LYS A 458 28.34 15.11 -18.37
N GLU A 459 27.39 15.22 -17.45
CA GLU A 459 26.80 14.08 -16.72
C GLU A 459 26.23 13.04 -17.68
N LEU A 460 25.48 13.49 -18.69
CA LEU A 460 24.87 12.62 -19.69
C LEU A 460 25.86 12.14 -20.76
N GLY A 461 27.13 12.58 -20.72
CA GLY A 461 28.15 12.19 -21.69
C GLY A 461 27.82 12.59 -23.12
N ALA A 462 27.17 13.75 -23.32
CA ALA A 462 26.70 14.18 -24.64
C ALA A 462 27.88 14.48 -25.59
N PRO A 463 28.03 13.74 -26.71
CA PRO A 463 29.13 13.98 -27.66
C PRO A 463 29.06 15.32 -28.39
N LEU A 464 27.90 16.00 -28.44
CA LEU A 464 27.78 17.37 -28.94
C LEU A 464 27.03 18.25 -27.94
N PHE A 465 27.60 19.42 -27.67
CA PHE A 465 27.05 20.47 -26.84
C PHE A 465 27.21 21.82 -27.56
N LEU A 466 26.11 22.38 -28.09
CA LEU A 466 26.14 23.50 -29.04
C LEU A 466 25.21 24.66 -28.62
N PRO A 467 25.54 25.92 -28.92
CA PRO A 467 24.59 27.03 -28.76
C PRO A 467 23.43 26.90 -29.76
N LEU A 468 22.22 27.26 -29.33
CA LEU A 468 21.05 27.35 -30.20
C LEU A 468 20.00 28.33 -29.63
N ASP A 469 19.92 29.51 -30.22
CA ASP A 469 18.78 30.40 -30.17
C ASP A 469 18.04 30.38 -31.52
N VAL A 470 16.84 29.80 -31.53
CA VAL A 470 16.02 29.64 -32.74
C VAL A 470 15.53 30.97 -33.33
N SER A 471 15.69 32.08 -32.60
CA SER A 471 15.43 33.43 -33.10
C SER A 471 16.62 34.04 -33.85
N GLN A 472 17.83 33.49 -33.69
CA GLN A 472 19.03 33.95 -34.38
C GLN A 472 19.16 33.24 -35.74
N PRO A 473 19.21 33.98 -36.87
CA PRO A 473 19.42 33.38 -38.18
C PRO A 473 20.74 32.60 -38.25
N GLY A 474 20.71 31.37 -38.75
CA GLY A 474 21.90 30.55 -38.98
C GLY A 474 22.30 29.61 -37.84
N GLU A 475 21.88 29.86 -36.59
CA GLU A 475 22.25 28.98 -35.47
C GLU A 475 21.59 27.59 -35.58
N LEU A 476 20.34 27.56 -36.04
CA LEU A 476 19.61 26.32 -36.28
C LEU A 476 20.31 25.50 -37.38
N GLU A 477 20.67 26.13 -38.49
CA GLU A 477 21.43 25.51 -39.59
C GLU A 477 22.80 24.99 -39.13
N ALA A 478 23.52 25.76 -38.31
CA ALA A 478 24.82 25.37 -37.77
C ALA A 478 24.76 24.10 -36.92
N VAL A 479 23.73 23.95 -36.06
CA VAL A 479 23.54 22.73 -35.26
C VAL A 479 23.34 21.50 -36.15
N PHE A 480 22.50 21.60 -37.18
CA PHE A 480 22.25 20.46 -38.08
C PHE A 480 23.44 20.17 -39.01
N GLU A 481 24.23 21.18 -39.39
CA GLU A 481 25.50 20.98 -40.09
C GLU A 481 26.51 20.20 -39.25
N GLU A 482 26.62 20.52 -37.96
CA GLU A 482 27.54 19.83 -37.07
C GLU A 482 27.11 18.37 -36.83
N ILE A 483 25.80 18.12 -36.71
CA ILE A 483 25.25 16.75 -36.65
C ILE A 483 25.57 15.98 -37.93
N ARG A 484 25.40 16.60 -39.09
CA ARG A 484 25.74 15.99 -40.39
C ARG A 484 27.22 15.67 -40.48
N THR A 485 28.07 16.61 -40.14
CA THR A 485 29.54 16.47 -40.21
C THR A 485 30.04 15.39 -39.26
N LYS A 486 29.54 15.36 -38.02
CA LYS A 486 30.03 14.44 -36.99
C LYS A 486 29.42 13.04 -37.06
N PHE A 487 28.13 12.94 -37.39
CA PHE A 487 27.40 11.67 -37.32
C PHE A 487 26.80 11.21 -38.65
N GLY A 488 26.55 12.12 -39.59
CA GLY A 488 25.91 11.82 -40.88
C GLY A 488 24.45 11.35 -40.77
N ARG A 489 23.88 11.29 -39.57
CA ARG A 489 22.52 10.80 -39.29
C ARG A 489 21.91 11.47 -38.05
N LEU A 490 20.59 11.46 -37.99
CA LEU A 490 19.79 11.79 -36.82
C LEU A 490 18.64 10.77 -36.73
N ASP A 491 18.34 10.27 -35.53
CA ASP A 491 17.27 9.28 -35.34
C ASP A 491 16.06 9.87 -34.61
N VAL A 492 16.33 10.77 -33.64
CA VAL A 492 15.30 11.41 -32.82
C VAL A 492 15.56 12.90 -32.70
N LEU A 493 14.48 13.68 -32.82
CA LEU A 493 14.45 15.11 -32.52
C LEU A 493 13.45 15.37 -31.39
N VAL A 494 13.89 15.98 -30.29
CA VAL A 494 13.03 16.47 -29.21
C VAL A 494 13.06 18.00 -29.21
N HIS A 495 11.93 18.62 -29.52
CA HIS A 495 11.67 20.05 -29.42
C HIS A 495 10.89 20.35 -28.14
N SER A 496 11.56 20.96 -27.17
CA SER A 496 10.98 21.37 -25.90
C SER A 496 11.21 22.88 -25.68
N ILE A 497 10.88 23.69 -26.69
CA ILE A 497 11.03 25.15 -26.66
C ILE A 497 9.66 25.81 -26.50
N ALA A 498 9.57 26.80 -25.62
CA ALA A 498 8.40 27.66 -25.49
C ALA A 498 8.81 29.05 -24.98
N PHE A 499 8.29 30.10 -25.62
CA PHE A 499 8.52 31.48 -25.23
C PHE A 499 7.36 32.38 -25.68
N ALA A 500 7.02 33.35 -24.84
CA ALA A 500 6.25 34.53 -25.20
C ALA A 500 6.80 35.72 -24.40
N PRO A 501 6.75 36.96 -24.92
CA PRO A 501 7.14 38.13 -24.14
C PRO A 501 6.29 38.24 -22.88
N LYS A 502 6.91 38.65 -21.76
CA LYS A 502 6.27 38.67 -20.45
C LYS A 502 4.97 39.49 -20.42
N ALA A 503 4.97 40.65 -21.07
CA ALA A 503 3.79 41.53 -21.12
C ALA A 503 2.62 40.86 -21.85
N ASP A 504 2.88 40.19 -22.98
CA ASP A 504 1.88 39.48 -23.77
C ASP A 504 1.37 38.22 -23.09
N LEU A 505 2.25 37.51 -22.37
CA LEU A 505 1.85 36.34 -21.59
C LEU A 505 0.97 36.73 -20.40
N GLN A 506 1.26 37.84 -19.72
CA GLN A 506 0.54 38.28 -18.51
C GLN A 506 -0.71 39.12 -18.81
N GLY A 507 -0.76 39.80 -19.96
CA GLY A 507 -1.86 40.70 -20.34
C GLY A 507 -3.18 40.00 -20.71
N GLY A 508 -3.19 38.67 -20.81
CA GLY A 508 -4.32 37.90 -21.32
C GLY A 508 -4.39 37.93 -22.85
N LEU A 509 -5.18 37.01 -23.42
CA LEU A 509 -5.23 36.83 -24.89
C LEU A 509 -5.72 38.10 -25.62
N LEU A 510 -6.70 38.83 -25.07
CA LEU A 510 -7.25 40.05 -25.67
C LEU A 510 -6.24 41.19 -25.79
N ASN A 511 -5.26 41.27 -24.88
CA ASN A 511 -4.25 42.34 -24.87
C ASN A 511 -2.90 41.89 -25.44
N CYS A 512 -2.82 40.68 -26.01
CA CYS A 512 -1.62 40.21 -26.66
C CYS A 512 -1.38 41.03 -27.93
N SER A 513 -0.22 41.67 -28.01
CA SER A 513 0.21 42.44 -29.17
C SER A 513 0.45 41.52 -30.37
N ALA A 514 0.22 42.02 -31.59
CA ALA A 514 0.50 41.28 -32.81
C ALA A 514 1.97 40.84 -32.91
N ALA A 515 2.90 41.69 -32.47
CA ALA A 515 4.34 41.39 -32.45
C ALA A 515 4.67 40.27 -31.43
N GLY A 516 4.11 40.35 -30.22
CA GLY A 516 4.31 39.32 -29.21
C GLY A 516 3.71 37.97 -29.58
N PHE A 517 2.52 37.98 -30.20
CA PHE A 517 1.90 36.77 -30.75
C PHE A 517 2.75 36.15 -31.85
N ALA A 518 3.23 36.95 -32.81
CA ALA A 518 4.08 36.49 -33.90
C ALA A 518 5.40 35.90 -33.38
N GLN A 519 6.04 36.55 -32.40
CA GLN A 519 7.25 36.05 -31.78
C GLN A 519 7.02 34.73 -31.03
N ALA A 520 5.91 34.61 -30.28
CA ALA A 520 5.56 33.38 -29.57
C ALA A 520 5.31 32.21 -30.55
N MET A 521 4.63 32.49 -31.66
CA MET A 521 4.38 31.53 -32.73
C MET A 521 5.68 31.11 -33.42
N ASP A 522 6.58 32.05 -33.71
CA ASP A 522 7.84 31.72 -34.38
C ASP A 522 8.74 30.84 -33.51
N ILE A 523 8.93 31.21 -32.25
CA ILE A 523 9.85 30.51 -31.33
C ILE A 523 9.26 29.18 -30.84
N SER A 524 7.96 29.11 -30.57
CA SER A 524 7.37 27.92 -29.91
C SER A 524 6.71 26.94 -30.88
N CYS A 525 6.36 27.37 -32.10
CA CYS A 525 5.68 26.55 -33.10
C CYS A 525 6.50 26.42 -34.39
N HIS A 526 6.75 27.53 -35.08
CA HIS A 526 7.40 27.49 -36.40
C HIS A 526 8.87 27.02 -36.32
N SER A 527 9.56 27.24 -35.20
CA SER A 527 10.89 26.66 -34.97
C SER A 527 10.89 25.12 -35.04
N PHE A 528 9.82 24.44 -34.62
CA PHE A 528 9.70 22.99 -34.79
C PHE A 528 9.63 22.60 -36.27
N ILE A 529 8.89 23.34 -37.09
CA ILE A 529 8.79 23.13 -38.53
C ILE A 529 10.15 23.33 -39.21
N ARG A 530 10.87 24.41 -38.84
CA ARG A 530 12.24 24.67 -39.33
C ARG A 530 13.21 23.54 -38.95
N MET A 531 13.14 23.05 -37.71
CA MET A 531 13.93 21.90 -37.28
C MET A 531 13.54 20.62 -38.02
N ALA A 532 12.26 20.35 -38.24
CA ALA A 532 11.79 19.19 -38.99
C ALA A 532 12.34 19.18 -40.43
N LYS A 533 12.34 20.34 -41.10
CA LYS A 533 12.93 20.51 -42.44
C LYS A 533 14.42 20.13 -42.49
N LEU A 534 15.20 20.49 -41.47
CA LEU A 534 16.64 20.17 -41.41
C LEU A 534 16.93 18.76 -40.87
N ALA A 535 16.05 18.22 -40.04
CA ALA A 535 16.14 16.89 -39.46
C ALA A 535 15.79 15.79 -40.46
N ALA A 536 14.74 15.97 -41.27
CA ALA A 536 14.24 14.92 -42.16
C ALA A 536 15.31 14.36 -43.12
N PRO A 537 16.18 15.17 -43.76
CA PRO A 537 17.27 14.66 -44.59
C PRO A 537 18.32 13.82 -43.85
N LEU A 538 18.43 13.94 -42.52
CA LEU A 538 19.35 13.18 -41.68
C LEU A 538 18.71 11.91 -41.09
N MET A 539 17.38 11.79 -41.14
CA MET A 539 16.60 10.62 -40.70
C MET A 539 16.54 9.54 -41.79
N ILE A 540 17.72 9.08 -42.21
CA ILE A 540 17.92 8.20 -43.38
C ILE A 540 17.26 6.80 -43.25
N GLU A 541 16.95 6.37 -42.03
CA GLU A 541 16.27 5.10 -41.72
C GLU A 541 14.84 5.34 -41.20
N GLY A 542 14.27 6.51 -41.50
CA GLY A 542 13.15 7.05 -40.75
C GLY A 542 13.59 7.63 -39.40
N GLY A 543 12.62 7.98 -38.56
CA GLY A 543 12.93 8.62 -37.27
C GLY A 543 11.71 9.02 -36.48
N SER A 544 11.93 9.75 -35.38
CA SER A 544 10.84 10.27 -34.55
C SER A 544 11.10 11.71 -34.11
N MET A 545 10.09 12.56 -34.27
CA MET A 545 10.13 13.96 -33.87
C MET A 545 9.08 14.22 -32.79
N PHE A 546 9.49 14.84 -31.70
CA PHE A 546 8.66 15.15 -30.56
C PHE A 546 8.56 16.65 -30.37
N ALA A 547 7.36 17.15 -30.10
CA ALA A 547 7.12 18.53 -29.73
C ALA A 547 6.37 18.58 -28.40
N MET A 548 6.90 19.32 -27.42
CA MET A 548 6.23 19.47 -26.13
C MET A 548 5.06 20.44 -26.24
N SER A 549 3.84 19.92 -26.04
CA SER A 549 2.58 20.65 -25.96
C SER A 549 2.08 20.73 -24.51
N TYR A 550 0.81 21.07 -24.33
CA TYR A 550 0.11 21.10 -23.05
C TYR A 550 -1.41 21.04 -23.28
N LEU A 551 -2.17 20.55 -22.29
CA LEU A 551 -3.64 20.42 -22.35
C LEU A 551 -4.34 21.74 -22.76
N GLY A 552 -3.73 22.87 -22.41
CA GLY A 552 -4.15 24.21 -22.83
C GLY A 552 -4.25 24.45 -24.34
N ALA A 553 -3.82 23.52 -25.18
CA ALA A 553 -4.02 23.54 -26.63
C ALA A 553 -5.47 23.21 -27.05
N ASN A 554 -6.17 22.40 -26.25
CA ASN A 554 -7.52 21.92 -26.54
C ASN A 554 -8.56 22.43 -25.53
N GLU A 555 -8.10 22.92 -24.38
CA GLU A 555 -8.94 23.44 -23.30
C GLU A 555 -8.38 24.75 -22.73
N VAL A 556 -9.18 25.48 -21.95
CA VAL A 556 -8.72 26.70 -21.31
C VAL A 556 -7.92 26.35 -20.05
N ALA A 557 -6.60 26.53 -20.12
CA ALA A 557 -5.74 26.54 -18.95
C ALA A 557 -5.61 27.97 -18.39
N PRO A 558 -6.06 28.26 -17.16
CA PRO A 558 -5.95 29.59 -16.56
C PRO A 558 -4.51 30.11 -16.60
N ASN A 559 -4.33 31.40 -16.91
CA ASN A 559 -3.03 32.07 -17.00
C ASN A 559 -2.07 31.54 -18.08
N TYR A 560 -2.46 30.56 -18.91
CA TYR A 560 -1.66 30.09 -20.05
C TYR A 560 -1.79 31.00 -21.28
N ASN A 561 -2.91 31.72 -21.39
CA ASN A 561 -3.14 32.85 -22.29
C ASN A 561 -2.70 32.57 -23.75
N VAL A 562 -1.82 33.41 -24.33
CA VAL A 562 -1.33 33.29 -25.72
C VAL A 562 -0.68 31.94 -26.01
N MET A 563 -0.15 31.24 -25.00
CA MET A 563 0.47 29.94 -25.21
C MET A 563 -0.53 28.85 -25.59
N GLY A 564 -1.81 28.95 -25.20
CA GLY A 564 -2.84 27.99 -25.60
C GLY A 564 -2.99 27.92 -27.13
N PRO A 565 -3.31 29.03 -27.82
CA PRO A 565 -3.35 29.09 -29.28
C PRO A 565 -2.03 28.69 -29.95
N VAL A 566 -0.89 29.05 -29.38
CA VAL A 566 0.43 28.68 -29.91
C VAL A 566 0.67 27.17 -29.81
N LYS A 567 0.25 26.51 -28.72
CA LYS A 567 0.33 25.05 -28.58
C LYS A 567 -0.69 24.34 -29.47
N ALA A 568 -1.88 24.89 -29.66
CA ALA A 568 -2.84 24.38 -30.64
C ALA A 568 -2.28 24.40 -32.07
N ALA A 569 -1.59 25.48 -32.46
CA ALA A 569 -0.89 25.57 -33.73
C ALA A 569 0.27 24.57 -33.84
N LEU A 570 1.01 24.34 -32.75
CA LEU A 570 2.08 23.33 -32.70
C LEU A 570 1.52 21.91 -32.89
N GLU A 571 0.45 21.54 -32.18
CA GLU A 571 -0.20 20.23 -32.35
C GLU A 571 -0.77 20.03 -33.76
N ALA A 572 -1.36 21.09 -34.33
CA ALA A 572 -1.79 21.07 -35.73
C ALA A 572 -0.61 20.85 -36.67
N SER A 573 0.49 21.57 -36.47
CA SER A 573 1.71 21.42 -37.28
C SER A 573 2.28 20.00 -37.17
N CYS A 574 2.28 19.38 -35.99
CA CYS A 574 2.68 17.99 -35.80
C CYS A 574 1.82 17.01 -36.63
N ARG A 575 0.50 17.23 -36.73
CA ARG A 575 -0.39 16.39 -37.55
C ARG A 575 -0.07 16.48 -39.04
N TYR A 576 0.18 17.69 -39.55
CA TYR A 576 0.52 17.89 -40.96
C TYR A 576 1.92 17.34 -41.29
N LEU A 577 2.91 17.55 -40.41
CA LEU A 577 4.25 16.98 -40.58
C LEU A 577 4.23 15.44 -40.49
N ALA A 578 3.40 14.85 -39.63
CA ALA A 578 3.21 13.39 -39.58
C ALA A 578 2.69 12.85 -40.92
N TYR A 579 1.77 13.56 -41.56
CA TYR A 579 1.25 13.20 -42.88
C TYR A 579 2.32 13.34 -43.97
N GLU A 580 3.04 14.47 -44.02
CA GLU A 580 4.05 14.76 -45.04
C GLU A 580 5.29 13.84 -44.94
N LEU A 581 5.74 13.55 -43.73
CA LEU A 581 6.96 12.78 -43.47
C LEU A 581 6.71 11.28 -43.30
N GLY A 582 5.44 10.86 -43.17
CA GLY A 582 5.04 9.46 -43.03
C GLY A 582 5.60 8.52 -44.12
N PRO A 583 5.56 8.87 -45.41
CA PRO A 583 6.17 8.07 -46.48
C PRO A 583 7.69 7.86 -46.34
N GLN A 584 8.39 8.73 -45.59
CA GLN A 584 9.81 8.62 -45.30
C GLN A 584 10.10 7.77 -44.04
N GLY A 585 9.07 7.19 -43.40
CA GLY A 585 9.21 6.44 -42.16
C GLY A 585 9.48 7.31 -40.93
N ILE A 586 9.25 8.62 -41.03
CA ILE A 586 9.44 9.58 -39.93
C ILE A 586 8.09 9.81 -39.26
N ARG A 587 8.07 9.65 -37.93
CA ARG A 587 6.88 9.82 -37.10
C ARG A 587 6.97 11.09 -36.31
N VAL A 588 5.87 11.83 -36.23
CA VAL A 588 5.79 13.09 -35.48
C VAL A 588 4.77 12.96 -34.35
N HIS A 589 5.12 13.44 -33.15
CA HIS A 589 4.33 13.30 -31.93
C HIS A 589 4.29 14.60 -31.13
N PRO A 590 3.11 15.22 -30.95
CA PRO A 590 2.90 16.15 -29.86
C PRO A 590 2.78 15.41 -28.53
N ILE A 591 3.50 15.85 -27.51
CA ILE A 591 3.46 15.27 -26.15
C ILE A 591 2.90 16.31 -25.19
N SER A 592 1.79 16.00 -24.52
CA SER A 592 1.11 16.88 -23.57
C SER A 592 1.25 16.33 -22.15
N PRO A 593 2.30 16.73 -21.40
CA PRO A 593 2.41 16.34 -20.00
C PRO A 593 1.38 17.06 -19.12
N GLY A 594 1.03 16.44 -18.00
CA GLY A 594 0.29 17.08 -16.92
C GLY A 594 1.10 18.20 -16.24
N PRO A 595 0.56 18.83 -15.19
CA PRO A 595 1.31 19.82 -14.41
C PRO A 595 2.60 19.20 -13.83
N LEU A 596 3.76 19.70 -14.26
CA LEU A 596 5.08 19.25 -13.82
C LEU A 596 5.85 20.39 -13.12
N LYS A 597 6.54 20.09 -12.02
CA LYS A 597 7.44 21.04 -11.33
C LYS A 597 8.65 21.41 -12.21
N THR A 598 8.44 22.36 -13.12
CA THR A 598 9.46 22.90 -14.03
C THR A 598 9.63 24.40 -13.83
N ARG A 599 10.80 24.93 -14.21
CA ARG A 599 11.07 26.38 -14.15
C ARG A 599 10.12 27.22 -15.02
N ALA A 600 9.66 26.67 -16.14
CA ALA A 600 8.69 27.35 -17.00
C ALA A 600 7.32 27.44 -16.32
N ALA A 601 6.93 26.39 -15.61
CA ALA A 601 5.65 26.31 -14.92
C ALA A 601 5.61 27.10 -13.61
N SER A 602 6.75 27.28 -12.92
CA SER A 602 6.85 28.12 -11.71
C SER A 602 6.60 29.62 -11.95
N GLY A 603 6.52 30.05 -13.21
CA GLY A 603 6.15 31.42 -13.58
C GLY A 603 4.63 31.67 -13.63
N LEU A 604 3.81 30.62 -13.53
CA LEU A 604 2.35 30.71 -13.53
C LEU A 604 1.83 30.99 -12.11
N LYS A 605 0.83 31.87 -12.01
CA LYS A 605 0.13 32.15 -10.76
C LYS A 605 -0.68 30.91 -10.35
N ASP A 606 -0.65 30.57 -9.05
CA ASP A 606 -1.40 29.46 -8.43
C ASP A 606 -0.97 28.03 -8.87
N PHE A 607 0.29 27.88 -9.29
CA PHE A 607 0.82 26.61 -9.82
C PHE A 607 0.82 25.44 -8.82
N ASP A 608 1.05 25.69 -7.52
CA ASP A 608 1.01 24.64 -6.48
C ASP A 608 -0.40 24.06 -6.30
N LEU A 609 -1.45 24.85 -6.55
CA LEU A 609 -2.83 24.39 -6.51
C LEU A 609 -3.12 23.42 -7.67
N LEU A 610 -2.67 23.78 -8.89
CA LEU A 610 -2.80 22.95 -10.09
C LEU A 610 -2.08 21.60 -9.94
N LEU A 611 -0.91 21.57 -9.29
CA LEU A 611 -0.20 20.31 -9.00
C LEU A 611 -1.02 19.43 -8.05
N ASN A 612 -1.53 19.98 -6.96
CA ASN A 612 -2.31 19.20 -5.99
C ASN A 612 -3.64 18.69 -6.56
N GLU A 613 -4.34 19.51 -7.35
CA GLU A 613 -5.57 19.10 -8.02
C GLU A 613 -5.32 18.00 -9.06
N ALA A 614 -4.23 18.09 -9.84
CA ALA A 614 -3.86 17.05 -10.79
C ALA A 614 -3.59 15.71 -10.10
N ALA A 615 -2.86 15.71 -8.99
CA ALA A 615 -2.57 14.50 -8.21
C ALA A 615 -3.86 13.83 -7.68
N GLN A 616 -4.83 14.64 -7.21
CA GLN A 616 -6.09 14.13 -6.67
C GLN A 616 -7.06 13.62 -7.74
N ARG A 617 -7.05 14.23 -8.93
CA ARG A 617 -7.95 13.85 -10.03
C ARG A 617 -7.40 12.74 -10.91
N ALA A 618 -6.08 12.57 -10.98
CA ALA A 618 -5.46 11.52 -11.77
C ALA A 618 -5.99 10.14 -11.34
N PRO A 619 -6.52 9.31 -12.27
CA PRO A 619 -6.84 7.91 -11.99
C PRO A 619 -5.71 7.11 -11.35
N LEU A 620 -4.46 7.43 -11.69
CA LEU A 620 -3.27 6.79 -11.10
C LEU A 620 -2.90 7.32 -9.70
N GLY A 621 -3.55 8.39 -9.21
CA GLY A 621 -3.37 8.93 -7.86
C GLY A 621 -2.01 9.59 -7.58
N GLU A 622 -1.17 9.77 -8.60
CA GLU A 622 0.21 10.26 -8.48
C GLU A 622 0.50 11.37 -9.49
N LEU A 623 1.48 12.22 -9.16
CA LEU A 623 2.02 13.23 -10.07
C LEU A 623 2.99 12.59 -11.05
N VAL A 624 2.80 12.90 -12.32
CA VAL A 624 3.79 12.61 -13.37
C VAL A 624 5.08 13.40 -13.09
N ASP A 625 6.23 12.86 -13.48
CA ASP A 625 7.52 13.54 -13.45
C ASP A 625 8.16 13.73 -14.84
N ILE A 626 9.36 14.32 -14.90
CA ILE A 626 10.06 14.57 -16.17
C ILE A 626 10.58 13.28 -16.84
N MET A 627 10.83 12.22 -16.07
CA MET A 627 11.27 10.91 -16.58
C MET A 627 10.12 10.16 -17.24
N ASP A 628 8.90 10.27 -16.73
CA ASP A 628 7.71 9.70 -17.39
C ASP A 628 7.54 10.23 -18.82
N VAL A 629 7.74 11.53 -19.00
CA VAL A 629 7.72 12.16 -20.34
C VAL A 629 8.88 11.63 -21.18
N GLY A 630 10.07 11.51 -20.59
CA GLY A 630 11.25 10.98 -21.25
C GLY A 630 11.10 9.54 -21.74
N PHE A 631 10.61 8.63 -20.88
CA PHE A 631 10.36 7.24 -21.24
C PHE A 631 9.21 7.09 -22.23
N THR A 632 8.20 7.96 -22.17
CA THR A 632 7.15 8.01 -23.20
C THR A 632 7.73 8.36 -24.57
N CYS A 633 8.57 9.40 -24.66
CA CYS A 633 9.28 9.76 -25.89
C CYS A 633 10.17 8.61 -26.37
N ALA A 634 10.91 7.96 -25.47
CA ALA A 634 11.76 6.84 -25.80
C ALA A 634 10.97 5.64 -26.33
N PHE A 635 9.88 5.26 -25.67
CA PHE A 635 8.97 4.20 -26.13
C PHE A 635 8.43 4.52 -27.53
N LEU A 636 7.93 5.74 -27.72
CA LEU A 636 7.41 6.18 -29.01
C LEU A 636 8.49 6.17 -30.09
N ALA A 637 9.76 6.41 -29.77
CA ALA A 637 10.86 6.33 -30.74
C ALA A 637 11.24 4.88 -31.13
N THR A 638 10.73 3.86 -30.42
CA THR A 638 11.03 2.46 -30.76
C THR A 638 10.27 1.95 -31.99
N PRO A 639 10.72 0.84 -32.61
CA PRO A 639 9.95 0.12 -33.62
C PRO A 639 8.60 -0.44 -33.13
N TYR A 640 8.40 -0.59 -31.81
CA TYR A 640 7.16 -1.10 -31.24
C TYR A 640 6.01 -0.11 -31.40
N ALA A 641 6.33 1.19 -31.44
CA ALA A 641 5.36 2.26 -31.67
C ALA A 641 5.22 2.62 -33.16
N ARG A 642 5.74 1.82 -34.11
CA ARG A 642 5.84 2.17 -35.56
C ARG A 642 4.51 2.54 -36.25
N ARG A 643 3.37 2.23 -35.65
CA ARG A 643 2.02 2.56 -36.17
C ARG A 643 1.38 3.76 -35.49
N LEU A 644 2.09 4.44 -34.59
CA LEU A 644 1.64 5.64 -33.90
C LEU A 644 2.31 6.87 -34.53
N THR A 645 1.53 7.86 -34.96
CA THR A 645 2.02 9.19 -35.36
C THR A 645 0.85 10.18 -35.42
N GLY A 646 1.11 11.49 -35.30
CA GLY A 646 0.14 12.57 -35.45
C GLY A 646 -0.79 12.80 -34.25
N GLY A 647 -1.10 11.76 -33.46
CA GLY A 647 -1.91 11.89 -32.26
C GLY A 647 -1.16 12.54 -31.09
N THR A 648 -1.84 13.43 -30.35
CA THR A 648 -1.34 14.01 -29.09
C THR A 648 -1.30 12.93 -28.01
N ILE A 649 -0.12 12.73 -27.42
CA ILE A 649 0.07 11.76 -26.33
C ILE A 649 0.07 12.50 -25.00
N TYR A 650 -0.92 12.19 -24.16
CA TYR A 650 -1.04 12.77 -22.83
C TYR A 650 -0.22 11.96 -21.82
N VAL A 651 0.62 12.65 -21.05
CA VAL A 651 1.44 12.06 -19.98
C VAL A 651 1.08 12.77 -18.68
N ASP A 652 -0.08 12.43 -18.13
CA ASP A 652 -0.71 13.18 -17.04
C ASP A 652 -1.40 12.30 -16.00
N GLY A 653 -1.07 11.02 -15.94
CA GLY A 653 -1.70 10.07 -15.00
C GLY A 653 -3.19 9.80 -15.28
N GLY A 654 -3.70 10.21 -16.45
CA GLY A 654 -5.11 10.10 -16.84
C GLY A 654 -5.95 11.32 -16.47
N VAL A 655 -5.36 12.45 -16.07
CA VAL A 655 -6.12 13.66 -15.70
C VAL A 655 -6.98 14.17 -16.86
N HIS A 656 -6.49 14.16 -18.10
CA HIS A 656 -7.21 14.70 -19.27
C HIS A 656 -8.51 13.95 -19.63
N ILE A 657 -8.72 12.71 -19.18
CA ILE A 657 -9.96 11.98 -19.44
C ILE A 657 -11.04 12.23 -18.37
N MET A 658 -10.71 12.97 -17.31
CA MET A 658 -11.60 13.20 -16.20
C MET A 658 -12.53 14.39 -16.49
N ALA A 659 -13.85 14.13 -16.40
CA ALA A 659 -14.89 15.14 -16.57
C ALA A 659 -14.85 16.25 -15.52
#